data_AF-A0A953HJ87-F1
#
_entry.id   AF-A0A953HJ87-F1
#
_cell.length_a   1.000
_cell.length_b   1.000
_cell.length_c   1.000
_cell.angle_alpha   90.00
_cell.angle_beta   90.00
_cell.angle_gamma   90.00
#
_symmetry.space_group_name_H-M   'P 1'
#
loop_
_entity.id
_entity.type
_entity.pdbx_description
1 polymer ?
#
loop_
_entity_poly.entity_id
_entity_poly.type
_entity_poly.pdbx_seq_one_letter_code
_entity_poly.pdbx_strand_id
1 'polypeptide(L)'
;MRYIFILLTIILYNSFASAQCPEGDITFSTQKQINVFADTYPNCNEISGNVVIGVPYGRTDIHDLTPLRRIRNIGGHFNILNNPELTSLDGLDSLTSAGGYFNVYNNQRLTNLDGLQSLSSIAGSLWVIKNTSLVSLKGLQSLHSLNGSIDISDNTSLTSLEGLENIDPGTIKTTLDFMIVQITDIRIWGNDNLQDGEFSNITPNLATINPVKRFQNMAHKTYSQRAVEANLLYKHMENMTDSVEAYRIFGQLESIARNSKDGNMEWELELLKTNYQLKNGSGSFTSRIAQMQALADQFRRERKPIMEARALKFIAFTFIMDYQNYEKLFKTYHSLEQIIADLSPEEFPDLAQCYMIIGRTHYRFRDYHQAIHYFRKAADLPKTLLNTTFVMHSINNLGLCYQKLNQPDSSDHYFKGILNDTTSYPVEVWKGIASGNLGYNHYLRGEYQQAIPLLQRDILTAISRWDWGLATGSLIPLADIRLKQNNLQIADSLINQARDYIHRSNQTDRLRLLFPVISKWHAAMGHKTLAAEYVDSAQLATQDYNDKFNALKLLRARQELNANQLQLYEVERQRLYQQRNLISVIVLLLVVFVSIFMWYRTNNFRRKQEIRELALKNAKESLENARLRLVDQAQKIRDNNKVIQQFQQEFTEHDHSAALRELKNATILTSEDWILFKKNFQEAYPDFLSTLKTRHPDLTPSETRYLCLLKLKLTNREMAAAQGVSPQSIRVTTYRIRKKLDLDDQKALEALINEIE
;
A
#
# COMPACT_ATOMS: atom_id res chain seq x y z
N MET A 1 -7.33 -72.54 -76.94
CA MET A 1 -6.10 -72.15 -76.20
C MET A 1 -6.28 -70.79 -75.52
N ARG A 2 -6.97 -70.74 -74.38
CA ARG A 2 -7.23 -69.51 -73.59
C ARG A 2 -7.44 -69.87 -72.10
N TYR A 3 -6.50 -70.55 -71.45
CA TYR A 3 -6.58 -70.82 -69.99
C TYR A 3 -5.22 -70.91 -69.29
N ILE A 4 -4.15 -70.34 -69.86
CA ILE A 4 -2.81 -70.35 -69.24
C ILE A 4 -2.19 -68.97 -69.43
N PHE A 5 -2.73 -67.92 -68.79
CA PHE A 5 -2.03 -66.62 -68.62
C PHE A 5 -2.66 -65.69 -67.55
N ILE A 6 -3.58 -66.18 -66.70
CA ILE A 6 -4.22 -65.38 -65.63
C ILE A 6 -3.80 -65.83 -64.22
N LEU A 7 -2.93 -66.84 -64.09
CA LEU A 7 -2.55 -67.42 -62.79
C LEU A 7 -1.12 -67.08 -62.31
N LEU A 8 -0.44 -66.13 -62.96
CA LEU A 8 0.93 -65.72 -62.59
C LEU A 8 1.09 -64.22 -62.25
N THR A 9 -0.01 -63.46 -62.17
CA THR A 9 -0.01 -62.06 -61.71
C THR A 9 -0.66 -61.84 -60.34
N ILE A 10 -1.03 -62.90 -59.62
CA ILE A 10 -1.62 -62.83 -58.27
C ILE A 10 -0.62 -63.20 -57.15
N ILE A 11 0.63 -63.55 -57.47
CA ILE A 11 1.64 -63.97 -56.46
C ILE A 11 2.75 -62.92 -56.21
N LEU A 12 2.71 -61.75 -56.86
CA LEU A 12 3.69 -60.67 -56.63
C LEU A 12 3.02 -59.32 -56.37
N TYR A 13 2.19 -59.26 -55.33
CA TYR A 13 1.88 -58.02 -54.60
C TYR A 13 1.94 -58.28 -53.08
N ASN A 14 2.94 -59.04 -52.62
CA ASN A 14 3.48 -58.87 -51.27
C ASN A 14 4.59 -57.82 -51.34
N SER A 15 4.23 -56.60 -51.71
CA SER A 15 5.01 -55.45 -51.28
C SER A 15 4.66 -55.23 -49.81
N PHE A 16 5.43 -55.86 -48.92
CA PHE A 16 5.61 -55.40 -47.54
C PHE A 16 6.18 -53.97 -47.60
N ALA A 17 5.33 -52.99 -47.90
CA ALA A 17 5.54 -51.66 -47.40
C ALA A 17 5.29 -51.79 -45.90
N SER A 18 6.36 -51.89 -45.11
CA SER A 18 6.26 -51.81 -43.66
C SER A 18 5.52 -50.52 -43.33
N ALA A 19 4.27 -50.63 -42.87
CA ALA A 19 3.50 -49.46 -42.51
C ALA A 19 4.26 -48.68 -41.43
N GLN A 20 4.66 -47.45 -41.76
CA GLN A 20 5.19 -46.50 -40.80
C GLN A 20 4.10 -46.24 -39.74
N CYS A 21 4.50 -45.94 -38.50
CA CYS A 21 3.54 -45.60 -37.45
C CYS A 21 2.52 -44.57 -37.95
N PRO A 22 1.23 -44.69 -37.59
CA PRO A 22 0.24 -43.73 -38.04
C PRO A 22 0.57 -42.33 -37.51
N GLU A 23 0.34 -41.32 -38.36
CA GLU A 23 0.50 -39.92 -37.98
C GLU A 23 -0.69 -39.42 -37.15
N GLY A 24 -0.41 -38.59 -36.15
CA GLY A 24 -1.43 -37.92 -35.34
C GLY A 24 -1.89 -38.72 -34.11
N ASP A 25 -3.04 -38.34 -33.58
CA ASP A 25 -3.56 -38.84 -32.31
C ASP A 25 -4.22 -40.22 -32.47
N ILE A 26 -4.00 -41.11 -31.50
CA ILE A 26 -4.53 -42.47 -31.47
C ILE A 26 -5.38 -42.68 -30.23
N THR A 27 -6.59 -43.20 -30.42
CA THR A 27 -7.46 -43.65 -29.33
C THR A 27 -7.79 -45.13 -29.48
N PHE A 28 -7.40 -45.93 -28.50
CA PHE A 28 -7.80 -47.32 -28.35
C PHE A 28 -8.97 -47.38 -27.37
N SER A 29 -10.18 -47.53 -27.89
CA SER A 29 -11.40 -47.70 -27.09
C SER A 29 -11.77 -49.17 -26.83
N THR A 30 -11.15 -50.12 -27.54
CA THR A 30 -11.38 -51.56 -27.36
C THR A 30 -10.10 -52.39 -27.50
N GLN A 31 -10.07 -53.58 -26.88
CA GLN A 31 -8.95 -54.53 -27.00
C GLN A 31 -8.70 -54.93 -28.46
N LYS A 32 -9.78 -55.09 -29.24
CA LYS A 32 -9.68 -55.41 -30.66
C LYS A 32 -8.87 -54.36 -31.43
N GLN A 33 -9.00 -53.07 -31.09
CA GLN A 33 -8.24 -52.01 -31.76
C GLN A 33 -6.75 -52.09 -31.46
N ILE A 34 -6.37 -52.46 -30.22
CA ILE A 34 -4.97 -52.66 -29.83
C ILE A 34 -4.36 -53.83 -30.62
N ASN A 35 -5.07 -54.96 -30.69
CA ASN A 35 -4.60 -56.15 -31.41
C ASN A 35 -4.43 -55.85 -32.92
N VAL A 36 -5.43 -55.23 -33.53
CA VAL A 36 -5.40 -54.84 -34.96
C VAL A 36 -4.27 -53.85 -35.22
N PHE A 37 -4.00 -52.92 -34.31
CA PHE A 37 -2.91 -51.96 -34.48
C PHE A 37 -1.54 -52.66 -34.55
N ALA A 38 -1.29 -53.63 -33.67
CA ALA A 38 -0.03 -54.38 -33.68
C ALA A 38 0.15 -55.20 -34.98
N ASP A 39 -0.93 -55.80 -35.48
CA ASP A 39 -0.92 -56.53 -36.75
C ASP A 39 -0.70 -55.60 -37.95
N THR A 40 -1.30 -54.41 -37.91
CA THR A 40 -1.24 -53.42 -38.99
C THR A 40 0.10 -52.68 -39.02
N TYR A 41 0.67 -52.38 -37.86
CA TYR A 41 1.90 -51.59 -37.69
C TYR A 41 2.97 -52.37 -36.90
N PRO A 42 3.42 -53.54 -37.40
CA PRO A 42 4.26 -54.44 -36.63
C PRO A 42 5.62 -53.83 -36.27
N ASN A 43 6.12 -52.86 -37.04
CA ASN A 43 7.41 -52.21 -36.77
C ASN A 43 7.28 -50.84 -36.11
N CYS A 44 6.08 -50.48 -35.63
CA CYS A 44 5.87 -49.17 -35.03
C CYS A 44 6.55 -49.06 -33.66
N ASN A 45 7.38 -48.04 -33.49
CA ASN A 45 8.10 -47.74 -32.26
C ASN A 45 7.94 -46.29 -31.76
N GLU A 46 7.33 -45.40 -32.56
CA GLU A 46 7.16 -44.00 -32.21
C GLU A 46 5.83 -43.46 -32.73
N ILE A 47 4.99 -42.95 -31.83
CA ILE A 47 3.72 -42.30 -32.19
C ILE A 47 3.91 -40.80 -31.97
N SER A 48 3.78 -39.99 -33.02
CA SER A 48 4.05 -38.55 -32.94
C SER A 48 2.97 -37.75 -32.18
N GLY A 49 1.73 -38.24 -32.17
CA GLY A 49 0.59 -37.60 -31.52
C GLY A 49 0.29 -38.09 -30.10
N ASN A 50 -0.89 -37.72 -29.61
CA ASN A 50 -1.43 -38.19 -28.34
C ASN A 50 -1.86 -39.65 -28.42
N VAL A 51 -1.66 -40.40 -27.34
CA VAL A 51 -2.14 -41.79 -27.23
C VAL A 51 -3.10 -41.90 -26.05
N VAL A 52 -4.29 -42.42 -26.32
CA VAL A 52 -5.30 -42.74 -25.31
C VAL A 52 -5.60 -44.23 -25.37
N ILE A 53 -5.25 -44.97 -24.32
CA ILE A 53 -5.64 -46.35 -24.07
C ILE A 53 -6.82 -46.32 -23.11
N GLY A 54 -7.99 -46.59 -23.64
CA GLY A 54 -9.24 -46.49 -22.94
C GLY A 54 -10.17 -45.47 -23.54
N VAL A 55 -11.20 -45.14 -22.76
CA VAL A 55 -12.14 -44.09 -23.11
C VAL A 55 -12.17 -43.05 -21.99
N PRO A 56 -12.30 -41.76 -22.30
CA PRO A 56 -12.52 -40.73 -21.29
C PRO A 56 -13.80 -40.97 -20.47
N TYR A 57 -14.77 -41.70 -21.06
CA TYR A 57 -16.08 -41.98 -20.47
C TYR A 57 -16.54 -43.40 -20.76
N GLY A 58 -17.11 -44.07 -19.77
CA GLY A 58 -17.57 -45.45 -19.87
C GLY A 58 -16.49 -46.44 -19.43
N ARG A 59 -16.62 -47.69 -19.87
CA ARG A 59 -15.68 -48.78 -19.57
C ARG A 59 -15.28 -49.44 -20.88
N THR A 60 -14.01 -49.80 -21.01
CA THR A 60 -13.51 -50.58 -22.13
C THR A 60 -13.45 -52.08 -21.79
N ASP A 61 -13.22 -52.89 -22.81
CA ASP A 61 -12.85 -54.31 -22.71
C ASP A 61 -11.33 -54.53 -22.72
N ILE A 62 -10.53 -53.46 -22.61
CA ILE A 62 -9.06 -53.52 -22.66
C ILE A 62 -8.52 -54.18 -21.39
N HIS A 63 -7.70 -55.21 -21.58
CA HIS A 63 -7.10 -56.00 -20.51
C HIS A 63 -5.67 -56.46 -20.82
N ASP A 64 -5.18 -56.28 -22.05
CA ASP A 64 -3.85 -56.72 -22.50
C ASP A 64 -3.17 -55.64 -23.36
N LEU A 65 -2.01 -55.14 -22.91
CA LEU A 65 -1.22 -54.15 -23.65
C LEU A 65 0.00 -54.76 -24.35
N THR A 66 0.24 -56.06 -24.23
CA THR A 66 1.38 -56.74 -24.86
C THR A 66 1.51 -56.52 -26.37
N PRO A 67 0.43 -56.30 -27.15
CA PRO A 67 0.57 -55.94 -28.56
C PRO A 67 1.30 -54.60 -28.81
N LEU A 68 1.39 -53.72 -27.80
CA LEU A 68 2.04 -52.41 -27.87
C LEU A 68 3.53 -52.45 -27.51
N ARG A 69 4.12 -53.63 -27.24
CA ARG A 69 5.49 -53.81 -26.69
C ARG A 69 6.61 -53.12 -27.45
N ARG A 70 6.40 -52.78 -28.73
CA ARG A 70 7.42 -52.13 -29.57
C ARG A 70 7.44 -50.61 -29.46
N ILE A 71 6.41 -49.98 -28.89
CA ILE A 71 6.32 -48.53 -28.73
C ILE A 71 7.36 -48.06 -27.71
N ARG A 72 8.26 -47.18 -28.16
CA ARG A 72 9.33 -46.58 -27.36
C ARG A 72 9.07 -45.12 -27.03
N ASN A 73 8.45 -44.39 -27.95
CA ASN A 73 8.25 -42.95 -27.81
C ASN A 73 6.79 -42.59 -28.13
N ILE A 74 6.23 -41.72 -27.30
CA ILE A 74 4.96 -41.04 -27.58
C ILE A 74 5.26 -39.55 -27.60
N GLY A 75 5.08 -38.88 -28.74
CA GLY A 75 5.37 -37.46 -28.93
C GLY A 75 4.38 -36.53 -28.22
N GLY A 76 3.14 -37.01 -27.99
CA GLY A 76 2.09 -36.26 -27.30
C GLY A 76 1.81 -36.73 -25.86
N HIS A 77 0.60 -36.47 -25.39
CA HIS A 77 0.07 -36.93 -24.12
C HIS A 77 -0.16 -38.43 -24.14
N PHE A 78 0.16 -39.11 -23.04
CA PHE A 78 -0.12 -40.53 -22.88
C PHE A 78 -1.14 -40.76 -21.77
N ASN A 79 -2.22 -41.46 -22.10
CA ASN A 79 -3.39 -41.62 -21.25
C ASN A 79 -3.77 -43.09 -21.18
N ILE A 80 -3.91 -43.65 -19.97
CA ILE A 80 -4.44 -44.99 -19.72
C ILE A 80 -5.65 -44.83 -18.80
N LEU A 81 -6.86 -44.85 -19.38
CA LEU A 81 -8.09 -44.40 -18.73
C LEU A 81 -9.15 -45.50 -18.66
N ASN A 82 -9.80 -45.66 -17.51
CA ASN A 82 -11.10 -46.37 -17.41
C ASN A 82 -11.10 -47.80 -18.00
N ASN A 83 -10.02 -48.57 -17.78
CA ASN A 83 -9.92 -49.97 -18.20
C ASN A 83 -10.13 -50.86 -16.96
N PRO A 84 -11.37 -51.29 -16.65
CA PRO A 84 -11.67 -51.98 -15.38
C PRO A 84 -11.09 -53.39 -15.28
N GLU A 85 -10.77 -54.02 -16.41
CA GLU A 85 -10.21 -55.37 -16.47
C GLU A 85 -8.68 -55.38 -16.61
N LEU A 86 -8.05 -54.21 -16.77
CA LEU A 86 -6.60 -54.08 -16.91
C LEU A 86 -5.90 -54.30 -15.55
N THR A 87 -5.06 -55.32 -15.47
CA THR A 87 -4.36 -55.73 -14.23
C THR A 87 -2.87 -55.40 -14.24
N SER A 88 -2.29 -55.17 -15.42
CA SER A 88 -0.85 -54.93 -15.62
C SER A 88 -0.63 -53.96 -16.79
N LEU A 89 0.52 -53.27 -16.80
CA LEU A 89 0.98 -52.47 -17.93
C LEU A 89 2.00 -53.20 -18.81
N ASP A 90 2.14 -54.53 -18.64
CA ASP A 90 2.98 -55.38 -19.49
C ASP A 90 2.67 -55.16 -20.97
N GLY A 91 3.72 -54.94 -21.77
CA GLY A 91 3.57 -54.43 -23.14
C GLY A 91 3.89 -52.95 -23.30
N LEU A 92 4.18 -52.22 -22.22
CA LEU A 92 4.76 -50.87 -22.30
C LEU A 92 6.25 -50.86 -21.92
N ASP A 93 6.85 -52.04 -21.74
CA ASP A 93 8.20 -52.24 -21.17
C ASP A 93 9.32 -51.61 -22.01
N SER A 94 9.07 -51.31 -23.28
CA SER A 94 10.00 -50.59 -24.15
C SER A 94 9.78 -49.07 -24.18
N LEU A 95 8.73 -48.54 -23.55
CA LEU A 95 8.40 -47.12 -23.54
C LEU A 95 9.47 -46.35 -22.74
N THR A 96 10.13 -45.41 -23.39
CA THR A 96 11.22 -44.61 -22.80
C THR A 96 10.84 -43.16 -22.55
N SER A 97 9.90 -42.61 -23.32
CA SER A 97 9.51 -41.20 -23.19
C SER A 97 8.04 -40.92 -23.55
N ALA A 98 7.47 -39.93 -22.86
CA ALA A 98 6.22 -39.27 -23.21
C ALA A 98 6.47 -37.76 -23.39
N GLY A 99 6.16 -37.22 -24.57
CA GLY A 99 6.38 -35.81 -24.93
C GLY A 99 5.36 -34.84 -24.34
N GLY A 100 4.31 -35.35 -23.70
CA GLY A 100 3.31 -34.59 -22.96
C GLY A 100 3.15 -35.05 -21.52
N TYR A 101 1.98 -34.80 -20.91
CA TYR A 101 1.65 -35.42 -19.63
C TYR A 101 1.40 -36.92 -19.78
N PHE A 102 1.63 -37.67 -18.70
CA PHE A 102 1.31 -39.08 -18.58
C PHE A 102 0.29 -39.31 -17.48
N ASN A 103 -0.84 -39.93 -17.83
CA ASN A 103 -1.98 -40.12 -16.95
C ASN A 103 -2.40 -41.58 -16.88
N VAL A 104 -2.40 -42.17 -15.68
CA VAL A 104 -2.94 -43.48 -15.37
C VAL A 104 -4.16 -43.28 -14.47
N TYR A 105 -5.35 -43.39 -15.07
CA TYR A 105 -6.60 -43.01 -14.44
C TYR A 105 -7.64 -44.13 -14.39
N ASN A 106 -8.16 -44.41 -13.20
CA ASN A 106 -9.32 -45.29 -12.98
C ASN A 106 -9.18 -46.68 -13.62
N ASN A 107 -8.02 -47.33 -13.45
CA ASN A 107 -7.81 -48.73 -13.82
C ASN A 107 -7.93 -49.57 -12.55
N GLN A 108 -9.17 -49.91 -12.18
CA GLN A 108 -9.53 -50.36 -10.83
C GLN A 108 -8.82 -51.65 -10.39
N ARG A 109 -8.40 -52.51 -11.32
CA ARG A 109 -7.70 -53.77 -11.03
C ARG A 109 -6.19 -53.71 -11.19
N LEU A 110 -5.64 -52.55 -11.57
CA LEU A 110 -4.19 -52.36 -11.70
C LEU A 110 -3.56 -52.32 -10.31
N THR A 111 -2.57 -53.19 -10.06
CA THR A 111 -1.96 -53.34 -8.72
C THR A 111 -0.59 -52.69 -8.59
N ASN A 112 0.13 -52.51 -9.69
CA ASN A 112 1.39 -51.78 -9.74
C ASN A 112 1.57 -51.14 -11.13
N LEU A 113 2.73 -50.52 -11.37
CA LEU A 113 3.08 -49.88 -12.64
C LEU A 113 4.16 -50.69 -13.40
N ASP A 114 4.33 -51.98 -13.08
CA ASP A 114 5.23 -52.86 -13.83
C ASP A 114 4.81 -52.88 -15.31
N GLY A 115 5.81 -52.83 -16.18
CA GLY A 115 5.66 -52.53 -17.60
C GLY A 115 6.14 -51.12 -17.96
N LEU A 116 6.50 -50.26 -17.00
CA LEU A 116 7.05 -48.93 -17.28
C LEU A 116 8.55 -48.79 -16.96
N GLN A 117 9.26 -49.89 -16.75
CA GLN A 117 10.62 -49.88 -16.20
C GLN A 117 11.64 -49.17 -17.09
N SER A 118 11.34 -48.91 -18.37
CA SER A 118 12.20 -48.16 -19.29
C SER A 118 11.87 -46.67 -19.37
N LEU A 119 10.75 -46.21 -18.78
CA LEU A 119 10.27 -44.84 -18.89
C LEU A 119 11.20 -43.90 -18.12
N SER A 120 11.96 -43.09 -18.85
CA SER A 120 13.01 -42.24 -18.28
C SER A 120 12.67 -40.76 -18.27
N SER A 121 11.74 -40.33 -19.13
CA SER A 121 11.35 -38.93 -19.23
C SER A 121 9.87 -38.73 -19.55
N ILE A 122 9.27 -37.73 -18.90
CA ILE A 122 7.95 -37.22 -19.18
C ILE A 122 8.10 -35.70 -19.35
N ALA A 123 7.78 -35.17 -20.52
CA ALA A 123 7.92 -33.74 -20.81
C ALA A 123 6.74 -32.89 -20.28
N GLY A 124 5.77 -33.50 -19.59
CA GLY A 124 4.67 -32.86 -18.86
C GLY A 124 4.48 -33.40 -17.44
N SER A 125 3.24 -33.41 -16.94
CA SER A 125 2.89 -33.91 -15.60
C SER A 125 2.75 -35.43 -15.55
N LEU A 126 2.95 -36.01 -14.37
CA LEU A 126 2.65 -37.40 -14.06
C LEU A 126 1.41 -37.45 -13.16
N TRP A 127 0.36 -38.14 -13.60
CA TRP A 127 -0.86 -38.33 -12.85
C TRP A 127 -1.15 -39.83 -12.67
N VAL A 128 -1.24 -40.27 -11.43
CA VAL A 128 -1.61 -41.66 -11.06
C VAL A 128 -2.79 -41.58 -10.13
N ILE A 129 -4.01 -41.72 -10.66
CA ILE A 129 -5.21 -41.31 -9.95
C ILE A 129 -6.34 -42.33 -10.05
N LYS A 130 -7.05 -42.59 -8.93
CA LYS A 130 -8.20 -43.52 -8.84
C LYS A 130 -7.89 -44.96 -9.24
N ASN A 131 -6.65 -45.41 -9.11
CA ASN A 131 -6.31 -46.82 -9.32
C ASN A 131 -6.45 -47.53 -7.96
N THR A 132 -7.68 -47.86 -7.59
CA THR A 132 -8.04 -48.24 -6.22
C THR A 132 -7.32 -49.47 -5.68
N SER A 133 -6.90 -50.40 -6.55
CA SER A 133 -6.13 -51.59 -6.18
C SER A 133 -4.61 -51.42 -6.29
N LEU A 134 -4.13 -50.24 -6.67
CA LEU A 134 -2.70 -49.94 -6.81
C LEU A 134 -2.04 -49.94 -5.44
N VAL A 135 -1.06 -50.81 -5.21
CA VAL A 135 -0.35 -50.93 -3.92
C VAL A 135 1.00 -50.24 -3.91
N SER A 136 1.62 -50.03 -5.08
CA SER A 136 2.93 -49.39 -5.23
C SER A 136 3.07 -48.70 -6.60
N LEU A 137 3.99 -47.73 -6.68
CA LEU A 137 4.40 -47.04 -7.92
C LEU A 137 5.58 -47.72 -8.61
N LYS A 138 5.97 -48.91 -8.12
CA LYS A 138 6.98 -49.78 -8.72
C LYS A 138 6.71 -49.93 -10.21
N GLY A 139 7.75 -49.68 -11.01
CA GLY A 139 7.65 -49.53 -12.46
C GLY A 139 8.23 -48.21 -12.94
N LEU A 140 8.21 -47.17 -12.10
CA LEU A 140 8.72 -45.82 -12.44
C LEU A 140 10.19 -45.58 -12.07
N GLN A 141 10.94 -46.60 -11.64
CA GLN A 141 12.29 -46.41 -11.06
C GLN A 141 13.29 -45.75 -12.01
N SER A 142 13.10 -45.88 -13.33
CA SER A 142 13.98 -45.26 -14.34
C SER A 142 13.60 -43.81 -14.65
N LEU A 143 12.50 -43.30 -14.12
CA LEU A 143 12.02 -41.95 -14.40
C LEU A 143 12.93 -40.93 -13.73
N HIS A 144 13.72 -40.21 -14.54
CA HIS A 144 14.67 -39.21 -14.07
C HIS A 144 14.22 -37.78 -14.35
N SER A 145 13.48 -37.56 -15.43
CA SER A 145 13.06 -36.21 -15.84
C SER A 145 11.55 -36.10 -15.94
N LEU A 146 11.00 -35.10 -15.26
CA LEU A 146 9.59 -34.76 -15.28
C LEU A 146 9.44 -33.24 -15.46
N ASN A 147 9.09 -32.75 -16.64
CA ASN A 147 8.97 -31.30 -16.89
C ASN A 147 7.59 -30.72 -16.49
N GLY A 148 6.96 -31.30 -15.47
CA GLY A 148 5.63 -30.95 -14.97
C GLY A 148 5.45 -31.32 -13.50
N SER A 149 4.20 -31.46 -13.06
CA SER A 149 3.84 -31.79 -11.68
C SER A 149 3.56 -33.27 -11.47
N ILE A 150 3.61 -33.73 -10.21
CA ILE A 150 3.18 -35.07 -9.81
C ILE A 150 1.82 -34.97 -9.10
N ASP A 151 0.85 -35.77 -9.49
CA ASP A 151 -0.39 -35.98 -8.73
C ASP A 151 -0.63 -37.48 -8.53
N ILE A 152 -0.60 -37.92 -7.28
CA ILE A 152 -0.84 -39.31 -6.89
C ILE A 152 -2.00 -39.27 -5.91
N SER A 153 -3.20 -39.58 -6.41
CA SER A 153 -4.39 -39.42 -5.59
C SER A 153 -5.47 -40.46 -5.74
N ASP A 154 -6.29 -40.59 -4.71
CA ASP A 154 -7.40 -41.55 -4.67
C ASP A 154 -6.96 -43.01 -4.97
N ASN A 155 -5.71 -43.38 -4.68
CA ASN A 155 -5.23 -44.76 -4.79
C ASN A 155 -5.29 -45.40 -3.40
N THR A 156 -6.50 -45.78 -2.99
CA THR A 156 -6.81 -46.19 -1.61
C THR A 156 -5.98 -47.37 -1.09
N SER A 157 -5.52 -48.27 -1.97
CA SER A 157 -4.65 -49.40 -1.60
C SER A 157 -3.16 -49.07 -1.57
N LEU A 158 -2.74 -47.86 -1.92
CA LEU A 158 -1.34 -47.50 -2.09
C LEU A 158 -0.64 -47.47 -0.72
N THR A 159 0.36 -48.33 -0.55
CA THR A 159 1.12 -48.44 0.70
C THR A 159 2.55 -47.90 0.58
N SER A 160 3.03 -47.65 -0.64
CA SER A 160 4.40 -47.18 -0.87
C SER A 160 4.49 -46.24 -2.07
N LEU A 161 5.41 -45.28 -1.98
CA LEU A 161 5.81 -44.40 -3.09
C LEU A 161 7.05 -44.91 -3.82
N GLU A 162 7.43 -46.17 -3.58
CA GLU A 162 8.56 -46.80 -4.24
C GLU A 162 8.47 -46.64 -5.77
N GLY A 163 9.54 -46.12 -6.40
CA GLY A 163 9.58 -45.82 -7.83
C GLY A 163 9.75 -44.34 -8.18
N LEU A 164 9.60 -43.41 -7.22
CA LEU A 164 9.79 -41.97 -7.46
C LEU A 164 11.16 -41.43 -7.02
N GLU A 165 12.00 -42.27 -6.43
CA GLU A 165 13.23 -41.85 -5.75
C GLU A 165 14.25 -41.20 -6.69
N ASN A 166 14.20 -41.57 -7.97
CA ASN A 166 15.19 -41.20 -8.97
C ASN A 166 14.81 -39.98 -9.82
N ILE A 167 13.65 -39.36 -9.56
CA ILE A 167 13.19 -38.17 -10.28
C ILE A 167 14.03 -36.96 -9.85
N ASP A 168 14.65 -36.27 -10.80
CA ASP A 168 15.36 -35.01 -10.56
C ASP A 168 14.37 -33.90 -10.18
N PRO A 169 14.41 -33.36 -8.95
CA PRO A 169 13.58 -32.26 -8.49
C PRO A 169 13.68 -30.99 -9.32
N GLY A 170 14.84 -30.74 -9.93
CA GLY A 170 15.06 -29.57 -10.79
C GLY A 170 14.28 -29.65 -12.10
N THR A 171 13.87 -30.85 -12.49
CA THR A 171 13.03 -31.07 -13.66
C THR A 171 11.57 -30.79 -13.36
N ILE A 172 11.09 -31.11 -12.15
CA ILE A 172 9.69 -30.91 -11.73
C ILE A 172 9.32 -29.43 -11.89
N LYS A 173 8.35 -29.16 -12.78
CA LYS A 173 7.86 -27.81 -13.03
C LYS A 173 6.48 -27.64 -12.44
N THR A 174 6.34 -26.52 -11.75
CA THR A 174 5.08 -26.08 -11.18
C THR A 174 4.05 -25.89 -12.28
N THR A 175 2.97 -26.67 -12.25
CA THR A 175 1.80 -26.42 -13.10
C THR A 175 0.88 -25.44 -12.40
N LEU A 176 0.60 -24.31 -13.03
CA LEU A 176 -0.49 -23.42 -12.62
C LEU A 176 -1.83 -24.11 -12.90
N ASP A 177 -2.56 -24.49 -11.85
CA ASP A 177 -3.93 -25.02 -11.96
C ASP A 177 -5.01 -23.92 -11.97
N PHE A 178 -6.04 -24.12 -12.79
CA PHE A 178 -6.83 -23.08 -13.47
C PHE A 178 -8.05 -22.55 -12.72
N MET A 179 -8.44 -23.14 -11.59
CA MET A 179 -9.64 -22.68 -10.85
C MET A 179 -9.47 -22.57 -9.34
N ILE A 180 -8.40 -23.14 -8.80
CA ILE A 180 -7.97 -22.95 -7.42
C ILE A 180 -6.48 -22.71 -7.54
N VAL A 181 -5.99 -21.54 -7.12
CA VAL A 181 -4.55 -21.29 -7.08
C VAL A 181 -3.95 -22.46 -6.29
N GLN A 182 -3.06 -23.22 -6.92
CA GLN A 182 -3.04 -24.67 -7.21
C GLN A 182 -1.64 -24.93 -7.82
N ILE A 183 -0.65 -24.13 -7.44
CA ILE A 183 0.78 -24.42 -7.56
C ILE A 183 1.11 -25.59 -6.62
N THR A 184 1.03 -26.82 -7.11
CA THR A 184 1.59 -27.99 -6.41
C THR A 184 2.59 -28.64 -7.35
N ASP A 185 3.86 -28.60 -6.96
CA ASP A 185 4.93 -29.36 -7.63
C ASP A 185 4.65 -30.86 -7.50
N ILE A 186 4.09 -31.27 -6.36
CA ILE A 186 3.67 -32.63 -6.03
C ILE A 186 2.37 -32.58 -5.20
N ARG A 187 1.39 -33.40 -5.54
CA ARG A 187 0.14 -33.61 -4.81
C ARG A 187 0.01 -35.10 -4.47
N ILE A 188 -0.16 -35.42 -3.19
CA ILE A 188 -0.36 -36.79 -2.69
C ILE A 188 -1.51 -36.74 -1.69
N TRP A 189 -2.69 -37.28 -2.04
CA TRP A 189 -3.90 -37.23 -1.19
C TRP A 189 -4.88 -38.36 -1.51
N GLY A 190 -5.74 -38.75 -0.57
CA GLY A 190 -6.68 -39.86 -0.78
C GLY A 190 -5.99 -41.23 -0.96
N ASN A 191 -4.78 -41.39 -0.42
CA ASN A 191 -4.03 -42.64 -0.39
C ASN A 191 -4.00 -43.16 1.04
N ASP A 192 -5.14 -43.65 1.52
CA ASP A 192 -5.40 -43.88 2.96
C ASP A 192 -4.45 -44.89 3.63
N ASN A 193 -3.79 -45.75 2.85
CA ASN A 193 -2.88 -46.79 3.33
C ASN A 193 -1.40 -46.38 3.32
N LEU A 194 -1.07 -45.15 2.93
CA LEU A 194 0.30 -44.67 2.85
C LEU A 194 0.81 -44.22 4.22
N GLN A 195 2.00 -44.69 4.63
CA GLN A 195 2.59 -44.36 5.94
C GLN A 195 3.53 -43.15 5.88
N ASP A 196 3.65 -42.41 6.98
CA ASP A 196 4.51 -41.21 7.09
C ASP A 196 5.99 -41.45 6.73
N GLY A 197 6.49 -42.68 6.91
CA GLY A 197 7.85 -43.07 6.55
C GLY A 197 8.14 -43.04 5.05
N GLU A 198 7.12 -43.19 4.19
CA GLU A 198 7.30 -43.29 2.74
C GLU A 198 7.69 -41.95 2.10
N PHE A 199 7.32 -40.83 2.72
CA PHE A 199 7.74 -39.51 2.26
C PHE A 199 9.25 -39.30 2.41
N SER A 200 9.89 -40.05 3.34
CA SER A 200 11.32 -39.93 3.66
C SER A 200 12.22 -40.31 2.47
N ASN A 201 11.80 -41.29 1.66
CA ASN A 201 12.51 -41.78 0.47
C ASN A 201 12.52 -40.77 -0.70
N ILE A 202 11.68 -39.73 -0.63
CA ILE A 202 11.55 -38.68 -1.66
C ILE A 202 12.19 -37.37 -1.18
N THR A 203 12.30 -37.14 0.14
CA THR A 203 12.76 -35.89 0.77
C THR A 203 14.19 -35.40 0.45
N PRO A 204 15.22 -36.25 0.26
CA PRO A 204 16.57 -35.75 -0.05
C PRO A 204 16.60 -34.96 -1.35
N ASN A 205 15.74 -35.37 -2.30
CA ASN A 205 15.57 -34.74 -3.59
C ASN A 205 14.59 -33.54 -3.47
N LEU A 206 13.56 -33.57 -2.62
CA LEU A 206 12.60 -32.46 -2.45
C LEU A 206 13.06 -31.22 -1.64
N ALA A 207 14.35 -31.06 -1.34
CA ALA A 207 14.89 -29.98 -0.51
C ALA A 207 14.67 -28.54 -1.06
N THR A 208 14.16 -28.38 -2.28
CA THR A 208 13.69 -27.11 -2.88
C THR A 208 12.26 -26.71 -2.48
N ILE A 209 11.49 -27.59 -1.83
CA ILE A 209 10.12 -27.35 -1.35
C ILE A 209 10.11 -26.75 0.08
N ASN A 210 11.24 -26.78 0.79
CA ASN A 210 11.32 -26.33 2.18
C ASN A 210 11.02 -24.81 2.33
N PRO A 211 9.97 -24.41 3.08
CA PRO A 211 9.56 -23.01 3.23
C PRO A 211 10.65 -22.12 3.86
N VAL A 212 11.49 -22.69 4.74
CA VAL A 212 12.60 -22.00 5.40
C VAL A 212 13.68 -21.62 4.39
N LYS A 213 14.06 -22.55 3.51
CA LYS A 213 15.07 -22.31 2.48
C LYS A 213 14.56 -21.34 1.40
N ARG A 214 13.28 -21.45 1.01
CA ARG A 214 12.65 -20.48 0.12
C ARG A 214 12.72 -19.07 0.69
N PHE A 215 12.33 -18.90 1.96
CA PHE A 215 12.40 -17.61 2.63
C PHE A 215 13.84 -17.08 2.71
N GLN A 216 14.81 -17.92 3.08
CA GLN A 216 16.22 -17.54 3.08
C GLN A 216 16.72 -17.06 1.70
N ASN A 217 16.29 -17.71 0.62
CA ASN A 217 16.65 -17.36 -0.75
C ASN A 217 16.06 -16.02 -1.22
N MET A 218 15.11 -15.42 -0.49
CA MET A 218 14.49 -14.14 -0.82
C MET A 218 15.26 -12.92 -0.28
N ALA A 219 16.18 -13.11 0.66
CA ALA A 219 16.91 -12.01 1.29
C ALA A 219 17.76 -11.23 0.27
N HIS A 220 17.86 -9.91 0.45
CA HIS A 220 18.63 -8.97 -0.37
C HIS A 220 18.22 -8.91 -1.84
N LYS A 221 16.99 -9.35 -2.16
CA LYS A 221 16.42 -9.27 -3.50
C LYS A 221 15.31 -8.23 -3.55
N THR A 222 15.17 -7.58 -4.70
CA THR A 222 13.98 -6.78 -5.00
C THR A 222 12.73 -7.67 -5.00
N TYR A 223 11.54 -7.08 -4.88
CA TYR A 223 10.30 -7.86 -4.91
C TYR A 223 10.18 -8.69 -6.18
N SER A 224 10.48 -8.12 -7.35
CA SER A 224 10.36 -8.83 -8.62
C SER A 224 11.31 -10.04 -8.73
N GLN A 225 12.53 -9.91 -8.20
CA GLN A 225 13.49 -11.02 -8.14
C GLN A 225 13.08 -12.14 -7.18
N ARG A 226 12.21 -11.86 -6.20
CA ARG A 226 11.76 -12.84 -5.19
C ARG A 226 10.28 -13.22 -5.29
N ALA A 227 9.53 -12.64 -6.23
CA ALA A 227 8.07 -12.79 -6.31
C ALA A 227 7.62 -14.24 -6.51
N VAL A 228 8.38 -15.02 -7.30
CA VAL A 228 8.13 -16.46 -7.49
C VAL A 228 8.26 -17.20 -6.16
N GLU A 229 9.40 -17.08 -5.48
CA GLU A 229 9.64 -17.72 -4.17
C GLU A 229 8.61 -17.29 -3.12
N ALA A 230 8.24 -16.01 -3.10
CA ALA A 230 7.22 -15.49 -2.21
C ALA A 230 5.86 -16.15 -2.48
N ASN A 231 5.39 -16.18 -3.74
CA ASN A 231 4.10 -16.78 -4.06
C ASN A 231 4.06 -18.29 -3.75
N LEU A 232 5.17 -19.01 -3.96
CA LEU A 232 5.31 -20.42 -3.59
C LEU A 232 5.23 -20.61 -2.07
N LEU A 233 5.97 -19.80 -1.30
CA LEU A 233 5.97 -19.85 0.16
C LEU A 233 4.59 -19.54 0.73
N TYR A 234 3.92 -18.48 0.26
CA TYR A 234 2.60 -18.08 0.74
C TYR A 234 1.61 -19.21 0.58
N LYS A 235 1.58 -19.82 -0.61
CA LYS A 235 0.69 -20.92 -0.89
C LYS A 235 0.99 -22.16 -0.02
N HIS A 236 2.27 -22.50 0.15
CA HIS A 236 2.66 -23.61 1.02
C HIS A 236 2.13 -23.40 2.44
N MET A 237 2.33 -22.19 2.99
CA MET A 237 1.83 -21.86 4.33
C MET A 237 0.31 -21.82 4.39
N GLU A 238 -0.39 -21.25 3.41
CA GLU A 238 -1.86 -21.21 3.36
C GLU A 238 -2.50 -22.60 3.39
N ASN A 239 -1.88 -23.57 2.72
CA ASN A 239 -2.36 -24.95 2.66
C ASN A 239 -2.01 -25.79 3.91
N MET A 240 -1.19 -25.26 4.82
CA MET A 240 -0.77 -25.97 6.02
C MET A 240 -1.88 -25.92 7.08
N THR A 241 -2.54 -27.06 7.30
CA THR A 241 -3.62 -27.18 8.29
C THR A 241 -3.10 -27.40 9.71
N ASP A 242 -1.88 -27.94 9.86
CA ASP A 242 -1.22 -28.08 11.16
C ASP A 242 -0.67 -26.72 11.62
N SER A 243 -1.43 -26.07 12.48
CA SER A 243 -1.04 -24.78 13.05
C SER A 243 0.24 -24.85 13.88
N VAL A 244 0.52 -25.95 14.57
CA VAL A 244 1.71 -26.08 15.42
C VAL A 244 2.97 -26.06 14.55
N GLU A 245 2.94 -26.84 13.48
CA GLU A 245 4.03 -26.87 12.50
C GLU A 245 4.20 -25.52 11.77
N ALA A 246 3.10 -24.87 11.39
CA ALA A 246 3.15 -23.55 10.77
C ALA A 246 3.84 -22.51 11.68
N TYR A 247 3.50 -22.48 12.97
CA TYR A 247 4.14 -21.57 13.94
C TYR A 247 5.59 -21.95 14.24
N ARG A 248 5.95 -23.24 14.21
CA ARG A 248 7.35 -23.68 14.29
C ARG A 248 8.17 -23.12 13.12
N ILE A 249 7.64 -23.20 11.90
CA ILE A 249 8.27 -22.64 10.71
C ILE A 249 8.37 -21.11 10.83
N PHE A 250 7.31 -20.41 11.26
CA PHE A 250 7.37 -18.96 11.48
C PHE A 250 8.49 -18.55 12.44
N GLY A 251 8.71 -19.31 13.52
CA GLY A 251 9.83 -19.07 14.43
C GLY A 251 11.21 -19.18 13.75
N GLN A 252 11.37 -20.12 12.81
CA GLN A 252 12.59 -20.23 12.00
C GLN A 252 12.73 -19.06 11.02
N LEU A 253 11.63 -18.63 10.38
CA LEU A 253 11.63 -17.48 9.48
C LEU A 253 11.96 -16.16 10.20
N GLU A 254 11.51 -15.98 11.44
CA GLU A 254 11.84 -14.82 12.28
C GLU A 254 13.35 -14.70 12.52
N SER A 255 14.00 -15.82 12.83
CA SER A 255 15.45 -15.87 13.00
C SER A 255 16.16 -15.46 11.72
N ILE A 256 15.72 -15.98 10.56
CA ILE A 256 16.27 -15.62 9.25
C ILE A 256 16.07 -14.14 8.94
N ALA A 257 14.86 -13.60 9.16
CA ALA A 257 14.55 -12.19 8.90
C ALA A 257 15.47 -11.28 9.72
N ARG A 258 15.60 -11.51 11.04
CA ARG A 258 16.48 -10.73 11.92
C ARG A 258 17.95 -10.85 11.53
N ASN A 259 18.42 -12.05 11.20
CA ASN A 259 19.82 -12.30 10.86
C ASN A 259 20.21 -11.79 9.47
N SER A 260 19.26 -11.71 8.53
CA SER A 260 19.50 -11.21 7.18
C SER A 260 19.84 -9.71 7.14
N LYS A 261 19.43 -8.93 8.16
CA LYS A 261 19.53 -7.45 8.16
C LYS A 261 18.86 -6.80 6.93
N ASP A 262 17.87 -7.48 6.33
CA ASP A 262 17.04 -6.96 5.25
C ASP A 262 15.65 -6.60 5.79
N GLY A 263 15.39 -5.30 5.97
CA GLY A 263 14.10 -4.82 6.48
C GLY A 263 12.89 -5.22 5.62
N ASN A 264 13.08 -5.59 4.36
CA ASN A 264 11.99 -6.11 3.53
C ASN A 264 11.61 -7.54 3.88
N MET A 265 12.47 -8.29 4.57
CA MET A 265 12.18 -9.65 5.03
C MET A 265 11.27 -9.64 6.27
N GLU A 266 11.44 -8.67 7.16
CA GLU A 266 10.52 -8.48 8.30
C GLU A 266 9.10 -8.17 7.81
N TRP A 267 8.95 -7.22 6.88
CA TRP A 267 7.64 -6.92 6.29
C TRP A 267 7.04 -8.09 5.50
N GLU A 268 7.87 -8.85 4.78
CA GLU A 268 7.42 -10.05 4.07
C GLU A 268 6.88 -11.12 5.03
N LEU A 269 7.56 -11.31 6.16
CA LEU A 269 7.16 -12.26 7.20
C LEU A 269 5.86 -11.83 7.88
N GLU A 270 5.71 -10.55 8.21
CA GLU A 270 4.47 -10.04 8.80
C GLU A 270 3.28 -10.20 7.85
N LEU A 271 3.44 -9.85 6.57
CA LEU A 271 2.40 -10.10 5.56
C LEU A 271 2.06 -11.59 5.40
N LEU A 272 3.07 -12.47 5.41
CA LEU A 272 2.90 -13.92 5.32
C LEU A 272 2.10 -14.46 6.52
N LYS A 273 2.47 -14.08 7.74
CA LYS A 273 1.77 -14.48 8.97
C LYS A 273 0.33 -13.99 8.96
N THR A 274 0.10 -12.71 8.65
CA THR A 274 -1.26 -12.14 8.60
C THR A 274 -2.09 -12.80 7.51
N ASN A 275 -1.50 -13.16 6.37
CA ASN A 275 -2.21 -13.89 5.31
C ASN A 275 -2.55 -15.33 5.73
N TYR A 276 -1.64 -16.03 6.43
CA TYR A 276 -1.94 -17.32 7.04
C TYR A 276 -3.10 -17.22 8.02
N GLN A 277 -3.11 -16.22 8.91
CA GLN A 277 -4.24 -15.97 9.82
C GLN A 277 -5.53 -15.61 9.08
N LEU A 278 -5.42 -14.84 7.99
CA LEU A 278 -6.56 -14.47 7.16
C LEU A 278 -7.25 -15.72 6.59
N LYS A 279 -6.51 -16.79 6.28
CA LYS A 279 -7.07 -18.07 5.78
C LYS A 279 -7.45 -19.05 6.89
N ASN A 280 -6.53 -19.31 7.81
CA ASN A 280 -6.58 -20.43 8.77
C ASN A 280 -6.87 -20.00 10.21
N GLY A 281 -6.96 -18.70 10.50
CA GLY A 281 -7.19 -18.19 11.85
C GLY A 281 -8.59 -18.49 12.38
N SER A 282 -8.69 -18.73 13.69
CA SER A 282 -9.95 -19.04 14.41
C SER A 282 -10.88 -17.84 14.63
N GLY A 283 -10.42 -16.62 14.32
CA GLY A 283 -11.20 -15.39 14.45
C GLY A 283 -12.33 -15.26 13.42
N SER A 284 -13.33 -14.42 13.74
CA SER A 284 -14.41 -14.10 12.81
C SER A 284 -13.88 -13.54 11.49
N PHE A 285 -14.60 -13.77 10.40
CA PHE A 285 -14.25 -13.26 9.07
C PHE A 285 -13.95 -11.75 9.08
N THR A 286 -14.81 -10.97 9.73
CA THR A 286 -14.64 -9.52 9.89
C THR A 286 -13.37 -9.16 10.65
N SER A 287 -13.05 -9.88 11.74
CA SER A 287 -11.83 -9.63 12.53
C SER A 287 -10.57 -9.92 11.73
N ARG A 288 -10.54 -11.04 11.01
CA ARG A 288 -9.40 -11.41 10.14
C ARG A 288 -9.15 -10.40 9.02
N ILE A 289 -10.22 -9.93 8.38
CA ILE A 289 -10.12 -8.86 7.37
C ILE A 289 -9.61 -7.55 7.98
N ALA A 290 -10.12 -7.17 9.16
CA ALA A 290 -9.69 -5.96 9.85
C ALA A 290 -8.19 -5.98 10.19
N GLN A 291 -7.65 -7.15 10.57
CA GLN A 291 -6.22 -7.32 10.81
C GLN A 291 -5.38 -7.09 9.54
N MET A 292 -5.77 -7.70 8.41
CA MET A 292 -5.08 -7.48 7.13
C MET A 292 -5.22 -6.02 6.66
N GLN A 293 -6.38 -5.37 6.89
CA GLN A 293 -6.59 -3.97 6.55
C GLN A 293 -5.71 -3.03 7.39
N ALA A 294 -5.57 -3.30 8.69
CA ALA A 294 -4.69 -2.53 9.57
C ALA A 294 -3.22 -2.62 9.13
N LEU A 295 -2.79 -3.81 8.68
CA LEU A 295 -1.47 -4.02 8.11
C LEU A 295 -1.30 -3.28 6.77
N ALA A 296 -2.30 -3.30 5.89
CA ALA A 296 -2.29 -2.50 4.65
C ALA A 296 -2.15 -0.99 4.94
N ASP A 297 -2.91 -0.47 5.91
CA ASP A 297 -2.82 0.93 6.32
C ASP A 297 -1.47 1.27 6.95
N GLN A 298 -0.82 0.31 7.63
CA GLN A 298 0.55 0.45 8.11
C GLN A 298 1.54 0.54 6.95
N PHE A 299 1.44 -0.34 5.95
CA PHE A 299 2.27 -0.25 4.74
C PHE A 299 2.11 1.09 4.01
N ARG A 300 0.89 1.63 3.98
CA ARG A 300 0.64 2.98 3.44
C ARG A 300 1.41 4.05 4.21
N ARG A 301 1.34 4.05 5.55
CA ARG A 301 2.05 5.02 6.40
C ARG A 301 3.57 4.93 6.23
N GLU A 302 4.08 3.71 6.11
CA GLU A 302 5.51 3.41 5.91
C GLU A 302 5.97 3.52 4.45
N ARG A 303 5.09 3.95 3.53
CA ARG A 303 5.36 4.11 2.09
C ARG A 303 5.90 2.82 1.44
N LYS A 304 5.21 1.70 1.67
CA LYS A 304 5.51 0.38 1.11
C LYS A 304 4.44 -0.05 0.08
N PRO A 305 4.39 0.57 -1.11
CA PRO A 305 3.27 0.40 -2.05
C PRO A 305 3.09 -1.05 -2.54
N ILE A 306 4.18 -1.79 -2.78
CA ILE A 306 4.11 -3.21 -3.18
C ILE A 306 3.46 -4.06 -2.09
N MET A 307 3.84 -3.85 -0.82
CA MET A 307 3.27 -4.60 0.30
C MET A 307 1.81 -4.23 0.55
N GLU A 308 1.47 -2.95 0.44
CA GLU A 308 0.09 -2.46 0.51
C GLU A 308 -0.77 -3.09 -0.60
N ALA A 309 -0.30 -3.06 -1.86
CA ALA A 309 -1.00 -3.67 -2.98
C ALA A 309 -1.24 -5.17 -2.77
N ARG A 310 -0.25 -5.92 -2.25
CA ARG A 310 -0.41 -7.35 -1.94
C ARG A 310 -1.40 -7.60 -0.81
N ALA A 311 -1.36 -6.81 0.25
CA ALA A 311 -2.33 -6.91 1.34
C ALA A 311 -3.77 -6.66 0.85
N LEU A 312 -3.99 -5.60 0.07
CA LEU A 312 -5.29 -5.30 -0.55
C LEU A 312 -5.73 -6.39 -1.52
N LYS A 313 -4.80 -6.99 -2.27
CA LYS A 313 -5.07 -8.14 -3.15
C LYS A 313 -5.58 -9.34 -2.32
N PHE A 314 -4.98 -9.66 -1.18
CA PHE A 314 -5.44 -10.75 -0.31
C PHE A 314 -6.82 -10.48 0.30
N ILE A 315 -7.09 -9.22 0.69
CA ILE A 315 -8.43 -8.79 1.14
C ILE A 315 -9.45 -8.99 0.02
N ALA A 316 -9.15 -8.51 -1.18
CA ALA A 316 -10.03 -8.64 -2.34
C ALA A 316 -10.34 -10.11 -2.68
N PHE A 317 -9.32 -10.98 -2.69
CA PHE A 317 -9.52 -12.41 -2.88
C PHE A 317 -10.45 -13.02 -1.83
N THR A 318 -10.33 -12.58 -0.59
CA THR A 318 -11.15 -13.09 0.51
C THR A 318 -12.60 -12.63 0.37
N PHE A 319 -12.85 -11.39 -0.05
CA PHE A 319 -14.20 -10.93 -0.37
C PHE A 319 -14.81 -11.58 -1.61
N ILE A 320 -14.03 -11.97 -2.63
CA ILE A 320 -14.57 -12.68 -3.80
C ILE A 320 -15.19 -14.02 -3.40
N MET A 321 -14.59 -14.70 -2.42
CA MET A 321 -15.11 -15.96 -1.89
C MET A 321 -16.36 -15.76 -1.03
N ASP A 322 -16.61 -14.52 -0.57
CA ASP A 322 -17.76 -14.13 0.24
C ASP A 322 -18.74 -13.26 -0.58
N TYR A 323 -19.69 -13.94 -1.22
CA TYR A 323 -20.68 -13.35 -2.11
C TYR A 323 -21.65 -12.32 -1.48
N GLN A 324 -21.45 -11.91 -0.22
CA GLN A 324 -22.26 -10.89 0.45
C GLN A 324 -21.58 -9.51 0.53
N ASN A 325 -20.26 -9.40 0.32
CA ASN A 325 -19.50 -8.20 0.65
C ASN A 325 -18.93 -7.44 -0.57
N TYR A 326 -19.66 -7.38 -1.68
CA TYR A 326 -19.18 -6.73 -2.92
C TYR A 326 -18.93 -5.22 -2.80
N GLU A 327 -19.71 -4.50 -1.99
CA GLU A 327 -19.46 -3.06 -1.76
C GLU A 327 -18.07 -2.84 -1.17
N LYS A 328 -17.67 -3.69 -0.21
CA LYS A 328 -16.32 -3.66 0.37
C LYS A 328 -15.27 -4.10 -0.65
N LEU A 329 -15.55 -5.12 -1.46
CA LEU A 329 -14.68 -5.55 -2.55
C LEU A 329 -14.36 -4.39 -3.51
N PHE A 330 -15.37 -3.63 -3.97
CA PHE A 330 -15.15 -2.50 -4.86
C PHE A 330 -14.43 -1.33 -4.19
N LYS A 331 -14.64 -1.09 -2.89
CA LYS A 331 -13.84 -0.15 -2.10
C LYS A 331 -12.35 -0.58 -2.02
N THR A 332 -12.10 -1.88 -1.83
CA THR A 332 -10.74 -2.45 -1.85
C THR A 332 -10.12 -2.34 -3.25
N TYR A 333 -10.86 -2.63 -4.32
CA TYR A 333 -10.37 -2.45 -5.68
C TYR A 333 -10.02 -1.01 -5.98
N HIS A 334 -10.84 -0.05 -5.57
CA HIS A 334 -10.52 1.37 -5.76
C HIS A 334 -9.20 1.76 -5.09
N SER A 335 -8.98 1.31 -3.85
CA SER A 335 -7.70 1.53 -3.15
C SER A 335 -6.53 0.84 -3.87
N LEU A 336 -6.73 -0.39 -4.33
CA LEU A 336 -5.71 -1.15 -5.05
C LEU A 336 -5.34 -0.46 -6.37
N GLU A 337 -6.32 0.03 -7.12
CA GLU A 337 -6.16 0.74 -8.38
C GLU A 337 -5.31 1.99 -8.26
N GLN A 338 -5.53 2.78 -7.20
CA GLN A 338 -4.74 3.98 -6.94
C GLN A 338 -3.26 3.66 -6.77
N ILE A 339 -2.93 2.53 -6.12
CA ILE A 339 -1.54 2.13 -5.88
C ILE A 339 -0.92 1.52 -7.14
N ILE A 340 -1.62 0.60 -7.80
CA ILE A 340 -1.07 -0.11 -8.96
C ILE A 340 -0.98 0.78 -10.21
N ALA A 341 -1.64 1.93 -10.25
CA ALA A 341 -1.51 2.91 -11.32
C ALA A 341 -0.09 3.49 -11.43
N ASP A 342 0.64 3.54 -10.31
CA ASP A 342 1.99 4.11 -10.21
C ASP A 342 3.11 3.05 -10.24
N LEU A 343 2.78 1.76 -10.37
CA LEU A 343 3.74 0.65 -10.36
C LEU A 343 4.00 0.13 -11.77
N SER A 344 5.28 -0.16 -12.09
CA SER A 344 5.65 -0.82 -13.34
C SER A 344 5.52 -2.37 -13.26
N PRO A 345 5.36 -3.08 -14.40
CA PRO A 345 5.40 -4.55 -14.47
C PRO A 345 6.69 -5.16 -13.91
N GLU A 346 7.81 -4.46 -14.05
CA GLU A 346 9.12 -4.88 -13.55
C GLU A 346 9.23 -4.76 -12.03
N GLU A 347 8.56 -3.78 -11.42
CA GLU A 347 8.52 -3.60 -9.97
C GLU A 347 7.48 -4.49 -9.30
N PHE A 348 6.33 -4.69 -9.96
CA PHE A 348 5.20 -5.45 -9.43
C PHE A 348 4.66 -6.49 -10.43
N PRO A 349 5.31 -7.68 -10.49
CA PRO A 349 4.91 -8.76 -11.42
C PRO A 349 3.48 -9.28 -11.25
N ASP A 350 2.84 -9.00 -10.11
CA ASP A 350 1.45 -9.35 -9.80
C ASP A 350 0.41 -8.47 -10.55
N LEU A 351 0.82 -7.44 -11.29
CA LEU A 351 -0.09 -6.51 -11.98
C LEU A 351 -1.15 -7.22 -12.84
N ALA A 352 -0.73 -8.21 -13.63
CA ALA A 352 -1.65 -8.98 -14.47
C ALA A 352 -2.72 -9.70 -13.64
N GLN A 353 -2.34 -10.22 -12.48
CA GLN A 353 -3.26 -10.86 -11.55
C GLN A 353 -4.28 -9.86 -11.01
N CYS A 354 -3.84 -8.66 -10.58
CA CYS A 354 -4.71 -7.61 -10.07
C CYS A 354 -5.76 -7.19 -11.11
N TYR A 355 -5.31 -6.84 -12.32
CA TYR A 355 -6.21 -6.44 -13.40
C TYR A 355 -7.16 -7.56 -13.83
N MET A 356 -6.66 -8.80 -13.95
CA MET A 356 -7.51 -9.96 -14.27
C MET A 356 -8.61 -10.17 -13.23
N ILE A 357 -8.30 -10.04 -11.94
CA ILE A 357 -9.28 -10.23 -10.86
C ILE A 357 -10.37 -9.16 -10.89
N ILE A 358 -9.97 -7.89 -11.07
CA ILE A 358 -10.93 -6.78 -11.20
C ILE A 358 -11.83 -7.01 -12.42
N GLY A 359 -11.24 -7.32 -13.57
CA GLY A 359 -11.97 -7.61 -14.81
C GLY A 359 -12.94 -8.79 -14.67
N ARG A 360 -12.52 -9.87 -14.01
CA ARG A 360 -13.36 -11.06 -13.75
C ARG A 360 -14.57 -10.73 -12.87
N THR A 361 -14.39 -9.88 -11.88
CA THR A 361 -15.51 -9.41 -11.04
C THR A 361 -16.49 -8.57 -11.88
N HIS A 362 -16.02 -7.62 -12.68
CA HIS A 362 -16.89 -6.86 -13.59
C HIS A 362 -17.63 -7.77 -14.58
N TYR A 363 -16.96 -8.77 -15.17
CA TYR A 363 -17.58 -9.76 -16.05
C TYR A 363 -18.71 -10.52 -15.35
N ARG A 364 -18.47 -10.99 -14.11
CA ARG A 364 -19.47 -11.72 -13.33
C ARG A 364 -20.71 -10.87 -13.06
N PHE A 365 -20.51 -9.58 -12.78
CA PHE A 365 -21.58 -8.58 -12.59
C PHE A 365 -22.22 -8.08 -13.88
N ARG A 366 -21.78 -8.58 -15.04
CA ARG A 366 -22.28 -8.22 -16.38
C ARG A 366 -21.97 -6.79 -16.81
N ASP A 367 -20.94 -6.18 -16.20
CA ASP A 367 -20.35 -4.93 -16.67
C ASP A 367 -19.23 -5.24 -17.66
N TYR A 368 -19.61 -5.72 -18.85
CA TYR A 368 -18.67 -6.23 -19.85
C TYR A 368 -17.73 -5.14 -20.38
N HIS A 369 -18.17 -3.87 -20.40
CA HIS A 369 -17.32 -2.76 -20.84
C HIS A 369 -16.15 -2.53 -19.89
N GLN A 370 -16.39 -2.48 -18.57
CA GLN A 370 -15.31 -2.38 -17.59
C GLN A 370 -14.48 -3.66 -17.55
N ALA A 371 -15.10 -4.83 -17.68
CA ALA A 371 -14.38 -6.09 -17.77
C ALA A 371 -13.35 -6.07 -18.91
N ILE A 372 -13.75 -5.65 -20.12
CA ILE A 372 -12.87 -5.50 -21.27
C ILE A 372 -11.72 -4.54 -20.98
N HIS A 373 -11.99 -3.40 -20.34
CA HIS A 373 -10.95 -2.42 -19.98
C HIS A 373 -9.83 -3.05 -19.14
N TYR A 374 -10.18 -3.75 -18.06
CA TYR A 374 -9.17 -4.39 -17.20
C TYR A 374 -8.51 -5.60 -17.83
N PHE A 375 -9.27 -6.42 -18.57
CA PHE A 375 -8.66 -7.56 -19.25
C PHE A 375 -7.67 -7.12 -20.34
N ARG A 376 -7.90 -6.00 -21.04
CA ARG A 376 -6.89 -5.43 -21.95
C ARG A 376 -5.64 -5.02 -21.20
N LYS A 377 -5.77 -4.27 -20.11
CA LYS A 377 -4.63 -3.90 -19.25
C LYS A 377 -3.80 -5.11 -18.81
N ALA A 378 -4.44 -6.23 -18.49
CA ALA A 378 -3.75 -7.46 -18.14
C ALA A 378 -3.14 -8.19 -19.36
N ALA A 379 -3.86 -8.23 -20.48
CA ALA A 379 -3.45 -8.93 -21.70
C ALA A 379 -2.25 -8.26 -22.40
N ASP A 380 -2.13 -6.94 -22.28
CA ASP A 380 -1.06 -6.15 -22.90
C ASP A 380 0.27 -6.23 -22.12
N LEU A 381 0.29 -6.87 -20.94
CA LEU A 381 1.49 -7.03 -20.13
C LEU A 381 2.44 -8.09 -20.69
N PRO A 382 3.77 -7.92 -20.52
CA PRO A 382 4.74 -8.93 -20.93
C PRO A 382 4.54 -10.22 -20.14
N LYS A 383 4.57 -11.35 -20.86
CA LYS A 383 4.47 -12.69 -20.27
C LYS A 383 5.77 -13.06 -19.55
N THR A 384 5.61 -13.52 -18.31
CA THR A 384 6.68 -14.00 -17.43
C THR A 384 6.25 -15.33 -16.80
N LEU A 385 7.18 -16.04 -16.16
CA LEU A 385 6.86 -17.28 -15.44
C LEU A 385 5.71 -17.11 -14.44
N LEU A 386 5.61 -15.94 -13.80
CA LEU A 386 4.60 -15.69 -12.77
C LEU A 386 3.23 -15.28 -13.33
N ASN A 387 3.23 -14.51 -14.43
CA ASN A 387 2.03 -13.81 -14.87
C ASN A 387 1.37 -14.38 -16.14
N THR A 388 2.04 -15.29 -16.87
CA THR A 388 1.56 -15.80 -18.16
C THR A 388 0.14 -16.36 -18.06
N THR A 389 -0.16 -17.11 -16.99
CA THR A 389 -1.51 -17.62 -16.75
C THR A 389 -2.55 -16.50 -16.62
N PHE A 390 -2.26 -15.42 -15.89
CA PHE A 390 -3.20 -14.30 -15.72
C PHE A 390 -3.40 -13.50 -17.02
N VAL A 391 -2.35 -13.34 -17.82
CA VAL A 391 -2.40 -12.75 -19.16
C VAL A 391 -3.33 -13.58 -20.05
N MET A 392 -3.11 -14.89 -20.09
CA MET A 392 -3.91 -15.81 -20.92
C MET A 392 -5.38 -15.90 -20.45
N HIS A 393 -5.64 -15.87 -19.14
CA HIS A 393 -7.00 -15.74 -18.61
C HIS A 393 -7.66 -14.46 -19.11
N SER A 394 -6.92 -13.36 -19.15
CA SER A 394 -7.46 -12.07 -19.57
C SER A 394 -7.80 -12.06 -21.05
N ILE A 395 -6.95 -12.63 -21.91
CA ILE A 395 -7.23 -12.83 -23.34
C ILE A 395 -8.47 -13.71 -23.54
N ASN A 396 -8.56 -14.83 -22.81
CA ASN A 396 -9.73 -15.69 -22.88
C ASN A 396 -11.01 -14.97 -22.46
N ASN A 397 -10.95 -14.23 -21.35
CA ASN A 397 -12.11 -13.49 -20.87
C ASN A 397 -12.48 -12.30 -21.77
N LEU A 398 -11.55 -11.70 -22.52
CA LEU A 398 -11.90 -10.75 -23.60
C LEU A 398 -12.79 -11.44 -24.64
N GLY A 399 -12.39 -12.62 -25.11
CA GLY A 399 -13.20 -13.44 -26.01
C GLY A 399 -14.60 -13.71 -25.44
N LEU A 400 -14.69 -14.09 -24.17
CA LEU A 400 -15.97 -14.32 -23.48
C LEU A 400 -16.81 -13.04 -23.34
N CYS A 401 -16.20 -11.88 -23.08
CA CYS A 401 -16.91 -10.60 -23.03
C CYS A 401 -17.57 -10.29 -24.38
N TYR A 402 -16.82 -10.42 -25.48
CA TYR A 402 -17.36 -10.20 -26.83
C TYR A 402 -18.45 -11.21 -27.19
N GLN A 403 -18.30 -12.46 -26.77
CA GLN A 403 -19.37 -13.45 -26.89
C GLN A 403 -20.65 -13.02 -26.16
N LYS A 404 -20.55 -12.47 -24.93
CA LYS A 404 -21.70 -11.94 -24.18
C LYS A 404 -22.30 -10.66 -24.77
N LEU A 405 -21.50 -9.89 -25.50
CA LEU A 405 -21.95 -8.73 -26.27
C LEU A 405 -22.51 -9.11 -27.66
N ASN A 406 -22.68 -10.41 -27.94
CA ASN A 406 -23.16 -10.94 -29.23
C ASN A 406 -22.26 -10.51 -30.41
N GLN A 407 -20.94 -10.50 -30.19
CA GLN A 407 -19.91 -10.18 -31.20
C GLN A 407 -18.97 -11.38 -31.36
N PRO A 408 -19.43 -12.49 -31.98
CA PRO A 408 -18.67 -13.73 -32.04
C PRO A 408 -17.41 -13.64 -32.92
N ASP A 409 -17.35 -12.72 -33.89
CA ASP A 409 -16.13 -12.55 -34.71
C ASP A 409 -14.99 -11.93 -33.91
N SER A 410 -15.29 -10.90 -33.12
CA SER A 410 -14.35 -10.34 -32.14
C SER A 410 -13.96 -11.39 -31.09
N SER A 411 -14.90 -12.23 -30.67
CA SER A 411 -14.64 -13.33 -29.74
C SER A 411 -13.66 -14.35 -30.33
N ASP A 412 -13.89 -14.79 -31.57
CA ASP A 412 -13.03 -15.74 -32.28
C ASP A 412 -11.60 -15.21 -32.45
N HIS A 413 -11.43 -13.92 -32.69
CA HIS A 413 -10.11 -13.29 -32.79
C HIS A 413 -9.26 -13.58 -31.54
N TYR A 414 -9.81 -13.39 -30.34
CA TYR A 414 -9.08 -13.64 -29.10
C TYR A 414 -8.77 -15.13 -28.87
N PHE A 415 -9.72 -16.03 -29.15
CA PHE A 415 -9.49 -17.47 -28.97
C PHE A 415 -8.49 -18.01 -30.00
N LYS A 416 -8.55 -17.56 -31.26
CA LYS A 416 -7.54 -17.90 -32.29
C LYS A 416 -6.16 -17.36 -31.90
N GLY A 417 -6.09 -16.19 -31.28
CA GLY A 417 -4.86 -15.65 -30.70
C GLY A 417 -4.23 -16.60 -29.67
N ILE A 418 -5.05 -17.21 -28.80
CA ILE A 418 -4.59 -18.24 -27.86
C ILE A 418 -4.13 -19.51 -28.58
N LEU A 419 -4.86 -19.96 -29.60
CA LEU A 419 -4.48 -21.17 -30.36
C LEU A 419 -3.13 -21.04 -31.08
N ASN A 420 -2.81 -19.83 -31.55
CA ASN A 420 -1.59 -19.53 -32.28
C ASN A 420 -0.39 -19.22 -31.36
N ASP A 421 -0.62 -19.14 -30.05
CA ASP A 421 0.43 -18.85 -29.08
C ASP A 421 1.27 -20.10 -28.77
N THR A 422 2.55 -20.06 -29.13
CA THR A 422 3.52 -21.12 -28.85
C THR A 422 4.42 -20.82 -27.65
N THR A 423 4.25 -19.65 -27.02
CA THR A 423 5.15 -19.11 -25.99
C THR A 423 4.62 -19.31 -24.56
N SER A 424 3.33 -19.57 -24.40
CA SER A 424 2.67 -19.61 -23.09
C SER A 424 2.61 -21.00 -22.46
N TYR A 425 3.12 -21.18 -21.24
CA TYR A 425 3.05 -22.47 -20.54
C TYR A 425 1.90 -22.52 -19.50
N PRO A 426 1.11 -23.62 -19.40
CA PRO A 426 1.07 -24.78 -20.29
C PRO A 426 0.25 -24.51 -21.56
N VAL A 427 0.89 -24.63 -22.72
CA VAL A 427 0.32 -24.27 -24.05
C VAL A 427 -0.96 -25.06 -24.34
N GLU A 428 -0.92 -26.39 -24.15
CA GLU A 428 -2.00 -27.27 -24.59
C GLU A 428 -3.31 -27.07 -23.83
N VAL A 429 -3.23 -26.60 -22.58
CA VAL A 429 -4.41 -26.35 -21.76
C VAL A 429 -5.15 -25.13 -22.27
N TRP A 430 -4.40 -24.06 -22.52
CA TRP A 430 -4.95 -22.85 -23.10
C TRP A 430 -5.54 -23.11 -24.48
N LYS A 431 -4.90 -23.99 -25.27
CA LYS A 431 -5.45 -24.43 -26.55
C LYS A 431 -6.74 -25.23 -26.40
N GLY A 432 -6.85 -26.12 -25.40
CA GLY A 432 -8.08 -26.84 -25.10
C GLY A 432 -9.23 -25.89 -24.77
N ILE A 433 -9.01 -24.97 -23.82
CA ILE A 433 -10.00 -23.96 -23.39
C ILE A 433 -10.43 -23.07 -24.57
N ALA A 434 -9.47 -22.55 -25.34
CA ALA A 434 -9.76 -21.71 -26.50
C ALA A 434 -10.50 -22.49 -27.60
N SER A 435 -10.17 -23.77 -27.79
CA SER A 435 -10.90 -24.65 -28.71
C SER A 435 -12.36 -24.79 -28.26
N GLY A 436 -12.63 -25.06 -26.98
CA GLY A 436 -13.98 -25.16 -26.44
C GLY A 436 -14.80 -23.89 -26.65
N ASN A 437 -14.21 -22.72 -26.39
CA ASN A 437 -14.90 -21.44 -26.59
C ASN A 437 -15.16 -21.14 -28.07
N LEU A 438 -14.23 -21.47 -28.98
CA LEU A 438 -14.49 -21.42 -30.43
C LEU A 438 -15.60 -22.39 -30.83
N GLY A 439 -15.59 -23.61 -30.28
CA GLY A 439 -16.65 -24.59 -30.46
C GLY A 439 -18.01 -24.06 -30.01
N TYR A 440 -18.04 -23.30 -28.91
CA TYR A 440 -19.24 -22.60 -28.45
C TYR A 440 -19.69 -21.51 -29.42
N ASN A 441 -18.77 -20.72 -29.99
CA ASN A 441 -19.11 -19.71 -30.99
C ASN A 441 -19.68 -20.34 -32.27
N HIS A 442 -19.09 -21.44 -32.76
CA HIS A 442 -19.65 -22.23 -33.85
C HIS A 442 -21.04 -22.78 -33.51
N TYR A 443 -21.24 -23.25 -32.27
CA TYR A 443 -22.56 -23.67 -31.78
C TYR A 443 -23.60 -22.52 -31.83
N LEU A 444 -23.22 -21.31 -31.41
CA LEU A 444 -24.08 -20.12 -31.49
C LEU A 444 -24.46 -19.78 -32.94
N ARG A 445 -23.54 -19.98 -33.90
CA ARG A 445 -23.76 -19.78 -35.33
C ARG A 445 -24.53 -20.92 -36.02
N GLY A 446 -24.79 -22.04 -35.34
CA GLY A 446 -25.44 -23.22 -35.92
C GLY A 446 -24.50 -24.15 -36.69
N GLU A 447 -23.19 -23.92 -36.62
CA GLU A 447 -22.15 -24.61 -37.38
C GLU A 447 -21.71 -25.91 -36.67
N TYR A 448 -22.64 -26.86 -36.51
CA TYR A 448 -22.46 -28.00 -35.61
C TYR A 448 -21.33 -28.96 -36.00
N GLN A 449 -21.04 -29.10 -37.29
CA GLN A 449 -19.93 -29.96 -37.75
C GLN A 449 -18.56 -29.44 -37.29
N GLN A 450 -18.41 -28.12 -37.16
CA GLN A 450 -17.18 -27.48 -36.67
C GLN A 450 -17.18 -27.41 -35.14
N ALA A 451 -18.35 -27.20 -34.53
CA ALA A 451 -18.49 -27.11 -33.07
C ALA A 451 -18.13 -28.40 -32.34
N ILE A 452 -18.61 -29.56 -32.81
CA ILE A 452 -18.45 -30.85 -32.12
C ILE A 452 -17.00 -31.21 -31.79
N PRO A 453 -16.05 -31.27 -32.75
CA PRO A 453 -14.68 -31.67 -32.45
C PRO A 453 -13.97 -30.69 -31.50
N LEU A 454 -14.28 -29.40 -31.60
CA LEU A 454 -13.73 -28.37 -30.73
C LEU A 454 -14.24 -28.48 -29.28
N LEU A 455 -15.55 -28.69 -29.12
CA LEU A 455 -16.16 -28.93 -27.81
C LEU A 455 -15.62 -30.24 -27.20
N GLN A 456 -15.49 -31.31 -27.98
CA GLN A 456 -14.93 -32.57 -27.50
C GLN A 456 -13.50 -32.40 -26.98
N ARG A 457 -12.63 -31.70 -27.73
CA ARG A 457 -11.25 -31.43 -27.30
C ARG A 457 -11.19 -30.71 -25.94
N ASP A 458 -12.01 -29.69 -25.74
CA ASP A 458 -12.08 -28.96 -24.47
C ASP A 458 -12.52 -29.87 -23.32
N ILE A 459 -13.55 -30.68 -23.51
CA ILE A 459 -14.01 -31.58 -22.45
C ILE A 459 -12.90 -32.60 -22.09
N LEU A 460 -12.17 -33.13 -23.08
CA LEU A 460 -11.03 -34.02 -22.83
C LEU A 460 -9.92 -33.32 -22.02
N THR A 461 -9.60 -32.09 -22.39
CA THR A 461 -8.58 -31.28 -21.69
C THR A 461 -9.02 -30.92 -20.27
N ALA A 462 -10.30 -30.62 -20.07
CA ALA A 462 -10.84 -30.28 -18.75
C ALA A 462 -10.83 -31.49 -17.81
N ILE A 463 -11.19 -32.67 -18.30
CA ILE A 463 -11.28 -33.89 -17.48
C ILE A 463 -9.92 -34.45 -17.13
N SER A 464 -8.95 -34.40 -18.06
CA SER A 464 -7.58 -34.81 -17.73
C SER A 464 -7.02 -34.00 -16.56
N ARG A 465 -7.62 -32.83 -16.28
CA ARG A 465 -7.28 -31.92 -15.19
C ARG A 465 -8.30 -31.85 -14.07
N TRP A 466 -9.30 -32.73 -14.03
CA TRP A 466 -10.31 -32.75 -12.97
C TRP A 466 -11.20 -31.50 -12.90
N ASP A 467 -11.20 -30.70 -13.96
CA ASP A 467 -11.99 -29.49 -14.06
C ASP A 467 -13.40 -29.80 -14.58
N TRP A 468 -14.21 -30.39 -13.70
CA TRP A 468 -15.60 -30.75 -13.99
C TRP A 468 -16.44 -29.53 -14.39
N GLY A 469 -16.12 -28.34 -13.86
CA GLY A 469 -16.82 -27.10 -14.16
C GLY A 469 -16.57 -26.65 -15.59
N LEU A 470 -15.32 -26.61 -16.02
CA LEU A 470 -14.92 -26.31 -17.40
C LEU A 470 -15.54 -27.32 -18.36
N ALA A 471 -15.42 -28.62 -18.07
CA ALA A 471 -16.02 -29.70 -18.86
C ALA A 471 -17.53 -29.49 -19.07
N THR A 472 -18.25 -29.12 -18.02
CA THR A 472 -19.70 -28.80 -18.08
C THR A 472 -20.00 -27.71 -19.11
N GLY A 473 -19.11 -26.72 -19.25
CA GLY A 473 -19.27 -25.60 -20.20
C GLY A 473 -19.43 -26.06 -21.65
N SER A 474 -18.72 -27.13 -22.03
CA SER A 474 -18.76 -27.71 -23.38
C SER A 474 -19.69 -28.92 -23.51
N LEU A 475 -20.00 -29.62 -22.41
CA LEU A 475 -20.99 -30.70 -22.40
C LEU A 475 -22.42 -30.21 -22.68
N ILE A 476 -22.83 -29.10 -22.08
CA ILE A 476 -24.17 -28.53 -22.27
C ILE A 476 -24.47 -28.19 -23.75
N PRO A 477 -23.65 -27.40 -24.46
CA PRO A 477 -23.89 -27.12 -25.88
C PRO A 477 -23.78 -28.40 -26.73
N LEU A 478 -22.88 -29.33 -26.41
CA LEU A 478 -22.79 -30.60 -27.13
C LEU A 478 -24.08 -31.44 -26.98
N ALA A 479 -24.67 -31.48 -25.78
CA ALA A 479 -25.97 -32.12 -25.56
C ALA A 479 -27.09 -31.47 -26.38
N ASP A 480 -27.15 -30.13 -26.42
CA ASP A 480 -28.14 -29.40 -27.24
C ASP A 480 -27.95 -29.66 -28.74
N ILE A 481 -26.70 -29.78 -29.22
CA ILE A 481 -26.41 -30.18 -30.61
C ILE A 481 -26.98 -31.59 -30.89
N ARG A 482 -26.75 -32.55 -30.00
CA ARG A 482 -27.24 -33.93 -30.18
C ARG A 482 -28.78 -34.00 -30.16
N LEU A 483 -29.43 -33.19 -29.32
CA LEU A 483 -30.88 -33.01 -29.35
C LEU A 483 -31.37 -32.51 -30.71
N LYS A 484 -30.75 -31.46 -31.25
CA LYS A 484 -31.10 -30.91 -32.57
C LYS A 484 -30.86 -31.88 -33.72
N GLN A 485 -29.90 -32.80 -33.56
CA GLN A 485 -29.65 -33.90 -34.50
C GLN A 485 -30.58 -35.11 -34.28
N ASN A 486 -31.56 -35.01 -33.39
CA ASN A 486 -32.47 -36.09 -32.99
C ASN A 486 -31.77 -37.34 -32.41
N ASN A 487 -30.55 -37.18 -31.88
CA ASN A 487 -29.81 -38.24 -31.22
C ASN A 487 -30.06 -38.20 -29.71
N LEU A 488 -31.28 -38.62 -29.33
CA LEU A 488 -31.81 -38.47 -27.97
C LEU A 488 -31.06 -39.29 -26.91
N GLN A 489 -30.49 -40.44 -27.30
CA GLN A 489 -29.72 -41.31 -26.41
C GLN A 489 -28.38 -40.67 -26.00
N ILE A 490 -27.63 -40.15 -26.98
CA ILE A 490 -26.36 -39.46 -26.67
C ILE A 490 -26.65 -38.17 -25.91
N ALA A 491 -27.71 -37.44 -26.27
CA ALA A 491 -28.12 -36.25 -25.54
C ALA A 491 -28.41 -36.54 -24.06
N ASP A 492 -29.14 -37.60 -23.74
CA ASP A 492 -29.42 -38.02 -22.35
C ASP A 492 -28.13 -38.31 -21.57
N SER A 493 -27.22 -39.08 -22.18
CA SER A 493 -25.91 -39.38 -21.57
C SER A 493 -25.12 -38.11 -21.22
N LEU A 494 -25.05 -37.15 -22.15
CA LEU A 494 -24.35 -35.88 -21.95
C LEU A 494 -25.04 -34.98 -20.91
N ILE A 495 -26.38 -34.98 -20.87
CA ILE A 495 -27.17 -34.25 -19.87
C ILE A 495 -26.88 -34.78 -18.46
N ASN A 496 -26.93 -36.11 -18.29
CA ASN A 496 -26.70 -36.73 -16.99
C ASN A 496 -25.26 -36.51 -16.52
N GLN A 497 -24.30 -36.55 -17.43
CA GLN A 497 -22.91 -36.22 -17.14
C GLN A 497 -22.71 -34.75 -16.76
N ALA A 498 -23.31 -33.82 -17.51
CA ALA A 498 -23.26 -32.40 -17.17
C ALA A 498 -23.86 -32.15 -15.77
N ARG A 499 -24.94 -32.85 -15.41
CA ARG A 499 -25.54 -32.76 -14.06
C ARG A 499 -24.58 -33.27 -12.98
N ASP A 500 -23.95 -34.43 -13.17
CA ASP A 500 -22.95 -34.98 -12.26
C ASP A 500 -21.76 -34.03 -12.08
N TYR A 501 -21.27 -33.44 -13.17
CA TYR A 501 -20.11 -32.54 -13.12
C TYR A 501 -20.43 -31.19 -12.49
N ILE A 502 -21.66 -30.68 -12.66
CA ILE A 502 -22.16 -29.53 -11.89
C ILE A 502 -22.12 -29.84 -10.39
N HIS A 503 -22.56 -31.03 -10.00
CA HIS A 503 -22.55 -31.44 -8.59
C HIS A 503 -21.12 -31.56 -8.05
N ARG A 504 -20.22 -32.25 -8.77
CA ARG A 504 -18.81 -32.42 -8.38
C ARG A 504 -18.04 -31.10 -8.30
N SER A 505 -18.32 -30.16 -9.20
CA SER A 505 -17.66 -28.85 -9.21
C SER A 505 -18.28 -27.84 -8.23
N ASN A 506 -19.43 -28.16 -7.65
CA ASN A 506 -20.24 -27.23 -6.85
C ASN A 506 -20.63 -25.92 -7.60
N GLN A 507 -20.63 -25.94 -8.94
CA GLN A 507 -21.00 -24.80 -9.79
C GLN A 507 -22.49 -24.83 -10.15
N THR A 508 -23.34 -24.81 -9.11
CA THR A 508 -24.81 -24.95 -9.24
C THR A 508 -25.45 -23.85 -10.09
N ASP A 509 -24.79 -22.70 -10.22
CA ASP A 509 -25.21 -21.62 -11.11
C ASP A 509 -25.24 -22.00 -12.59
N ARG A 510 -24.58 -23.10 -12.98
CA ARG A 510 -24.67 -23.66 -14.33
C ARG A 510 -25.98 -24.38 -14.63
N LEU A 511 -26.77 -24.73 -13.61
CA LEU A 511 -28.09 -25.34 -13.81
C LEU A 511 -29.02 -24.46 -14.66
N ARG A 512 -28.86 -23.13 -14.59
CA ARG A 512 -29.58 -22.19 -15.47
C ARG A 512 -29.33 -22.45 -16.98
N LEU A 513 -28.19 -23.04 -17.33
CA LEU A 513 -27.82 -23.39 -18.70
C LEU A 513 -28.25 -24.82 -19.06
N LEU A 514 -28.25 -25.74 -18.08
CA LEU A 514 -28.59 -27.14 -18.30
C LEU A 514 -30.11 -27.40 -18.29
N PHE A 515 -30.89 -26.75 -17.42
CA PHE A 515 -32.34 -26.93 -17.34
C PHE A 515 -33.07 -26.68 -18.67
N PRO A 516 -32.73 -25.65 -19.48
CA PRO A 516 -33.31 -25.50 -20.82
C PRO A 516 -33.05 -26.70 -21.73
N VAL A 517 -31.88 -27.33 -21.64
CA VAL A 517 -31.53 -28.51 -22.45
C VAL A 517 -32.30 -29.75 -21.97
N ILE A 518 -32.43 -29.93 -20.64
CA ILE A 518 -33.26 -31.00 -20.06
C ILE A 518 -34.74 -30.84 -20.46
N SER A 519 -35.27 -29.61 -20.41
CA SER A 519 -36.64 -29.31 -20.85
C SER A 519 -36.87 -29.71 -22.31
N LYS A 520 -35.96 -29.32 -23.22
CA LYS A 520 -36.02 -29.71 -24.63
C LYS A 520 -35.95 -31.22 -24.83
N TRP A 521 -35.10 -31.92 -24.08
CA TRP A 521 -35.00 -33.38 -24.13
C TRP A 521 -36.32 -34.04 -23.71
N HIS A 522 -36.92 -33.60 -22.59
CA HIS A 522 -38.23 -34.11 -22.15
C HIS A 522 -39.34 -33.82 -23.16
N ALA A 523 -39.36 -32.64 -23.77
CA ALA A 523 -40.31 -32.32 -24.82
C ALA A 523 -40.15 -33.25 -26.04
N ALA A 524 -38.92 -33.55 -26.45
CA ALA A 524 -38.63 -34.48 -27.54
C ALA A 524 -39.02 -35.93 -27.22
N MET A 525 -38.94 -36.34 -25.95
CA MET A 525 -39.41 -37.64 -25.45
C MET A 525 -40.93 -37.70 -25.25
N GLY A 526 -41.67 -36.60 -25.44
CA GLY A 526 -43.12 -36.53 -25.24
C GLY A 526 -43.55 -36.26 -23.79
N HIS A 527 -42.62 -36.04 -22.86
CA HIS A 527 -42.89 -35.79 -21.43
C HIS A 527 -43.24 -34.32 -21.17
N LYS A 528 -44.41 -33.86 -21.64
CA LYS A 528 -44.81 -32.43 -21.63
C LYS A 528 -44.80 -31.77 -20.25
N THR A 529 -45.29 -32.45 -19.21
CA THR A 529 -45.35 -31.89 -17.84
C THR A 529 -43.95 -31.64 -17.29
N LEU A 530 -43.07 -32.64 -17.37
CA LEU A 530 -41.66 -32.51 -16.95
C LEU A 530 -40.94 -31.42 -17.75
N ALA A 531 -41.20 -31.31 -19.06
CA ALA A 531 -40.62 -30.26 -19.87
C ALA A 531 -40.98 -28.85 -19.33
N ALA A 532 -42.24 -28.63 -18.91
CA ALA A 532 -42.70 -27.37 -18.32
C ALA A 532 -42.06 -27.10 -16.94
N GLU A 533 -41.99 -28.11 -16.06
CA GLU A 533 -41.34 -27.98 -14.75
C GLU A 533 -39.86 -27.57 -14.87
N TYR A 534 -39.15 -28.07 -15.89
CA TYR A 534 -37.77 -27.66 -16.16
C TYR A 534 -37.65 -26.25 -16.76
N VAL A 535 -38.69 -25.73 -17.43
CA VAL A 535 -38.74 -24.30 -17.81
C VAL A 535 -38.81 -23.44 -16.56
N ASP A 536 -39.70 -23.77 -15.62
CA ASP A 536 -39.83 -23.04 -14.36
C ASP A 536 -38.53 -23.10 -13.55
N SER A 537 -37.89 -24.28 -13.48
CA SER A 537 -36.59 -24.45 -12.84
C SER A 537 -35.49 -23.60 -13.48
N ALA A 538 -35.47 -23.49 -14.81
CA ALA A 538 -34.53 -22.63 -15.53
C ALA A 538 -34.75 -21.15 -15.21
N GLN A 539 -36.02 -20.72 -15.12
CA GLN A 539 -36.37 -19.35 -14.77
C GLN A 539 -35.93 -19.01 -13.35
N LEU A 540 -36.23 -19.87 -12.36
CA LEU A 540 -35.81 -19.67 -10.97
C LEU A 540 -34.29 -19.62 -10.83
N ALA A 541 -33.57 -20.55 -11.45
CA ALA A 541 -32.10 -20.54 -11.44
C ALA A 541 -31.51 -19.28 -12.09
N THR A 542 -32.15 -18.77 -13.14
CA THR A 542 -31.74 -17.52 -13.80
C THR A 542 -32.03 -16.29 -12.94
N GLN A 543 -33.18 -16.25 -12.26
CA GLN A 543 -33.54 -15.18 -11.32
C GLN A 543 -32.56 -15.13 -10.14
N ASP A 544 -32.32 -16.25 -9.46
CA ASP A 544 -31.34 -16.34 -8.36
C ASP A 544 -29.95 -15.83 -8.79
N TYR A 545 -29.50 -16.24 -9.98
CA TYR A 545 -28.25 -15.75 -10.55
C TYR A 545 -28.27 -14.22 -10.74
N ASN A 546 -29.33 -13.68 -11.31
CA ASN A 546 -29.46 -12.25 -11.61
C ASN A 546 -29.55 -11.40 -10.34
N ASP A 547 -30.21 -11.91 -9.30
CA ASP A 547 -30.31 -11.24 -8.01
C ASP A 547 -28.95 -11.19 -7.33
N LYS A 548 -28.15 -12.25 -7.42
CA LYS A 548 -26.77 -12.28 -6.93
C LYS A 548 -25.85 -11.35 -7.74
N PHE A 549 -25.90 -11.43 -9.07
CA PHE A 549 -24.94 -10.81 -9.97
C PHE A 549 -25.61 -9.89 -11.00
N ASN A 550 -25.69 -8.59 -10.71
CA ASN A 550 -26.21 -7.59 -11.65
C ASN A 550 -25.45 -6.26 -11.59
N ALA A 551 -25.36 -5.58 -12.73
CA ALA A 551 -24.63 -4.32 -12.86
C ALA A 551 -25.21 -3.18 -12.00
N LEU A 552 -26.48 -3.26 -11.58
CA LEU A 552 -27.10 -2.26 -10.71
C LEU A 552 -26.48 -2.28 -9.29
N LYS A 553 -26.14 -3.46 -8.75
CA LYS A 553 -25.41 -3.57 -7.49
C LYS A 553 -24.05 -2.89 -7.56
N LEU A 554 -23.33 -3.06 -8.66
CA LEU A 554 -22.06 -2.38 -8.91
C LEU A 554 -22.25 -0.86 -8.98
N LEU A 555 -23.27 -0.39 -9.71
CA LEU A 555 -23.57 1.04 -9.83
C LEU A 555 -23.84 1.66 -8.46
N ARG A 556 -24.61 0.99 -7.60
CA ARG A 556 -24.88 1.44 -6.22
C ARG A 556 -23.61 1.51 -5.38
N ALA A 557 -22.77 0.48 -5.42
CA ALA A 557 -21.49 0.49 -4.71
C ALA A 557 -20.59 1.66 -5.16
N ARG A 558 -20.58 1.98 -6.45
CA ARG A 558 -19.84 3.12 -7.00
C ARG A 558 -20.44 4.47 -6.57
N GLN A 559 -21.77 4.59 -6.58
CA GLN A 559 -22.45 5.81 -6.11
C GLN A 559 -22.15 6.08 -4.63
N GLU A 560 -22.19 5.04 -3.80
CA GLU A 560 -21.87 5.15 -2.38
C GLU A 560 -20.40 5.53 -2.16
N LEU A 561 -19.47 4.92 -2.91
CA LEU A 561 -18.05 5.31 -2.89
C LEU A 561 -17.88 6.80 -3.21
N ASN A 562 -18.50 7.27 -4.31
CA ASN A 562 -18.41 8.67 -4.73
C ASN A 562 -19.04 9.62 -3.69
N ALA A 563 -20.16 9.22 -3.08
CA ALA A 563 -20.79 10.00 -2.02
C ALA A 563 -19.90 10.10 -0.77
N ASN A 564 -19.27 9.00 -0.36
CA ASN A 564 -18.32 8.97 0.77
C ASN A 564 -17.09 9.85 0.48
N GLN A 565 -16.57 9.84 -0.74
CA GLN A 565 -15.45 10.71 -1.15
C GLN A 565 -15.83 12.19 -1.10
N LEU A 566 -17.02 12.55 -1.58
CA LEU A 566 -17.52 13.92 -1.50
C LEU A 566 -17.64 14.39 -0.05
N GLN A 567 -18.14 13.55 0.85
CA GLN A 567 -18.22 13.84 2.28
C GLN A 567 -16.82 14.07 2.90
N LEU A 568 -15.84 13.22 2.59
CA LEU A 568 -14.47 13.40 3.08
C LEU A 568 -13.87 14.72 2.60
N TYR A 569 -14.08 15.07 1.33
CA TYR A 569 -13.64 16.35 0.77
C TYR A 569 -14.31 17.54 1.48
N GLU A 570 -15.59 17.45 1.79
CA GLU A 570 -16.30 18.50 2.54
C GLU A 570 -15.75 18.67 3.96
N VAL A 571 -15.44 17.57 4.66
CA VAL A 571 -14.81 17.59 5.99
C VAL A 571 -13.41 18.20 5.94
N GLU A 572 -12.59 17.84 4.95
CA GLU A 572 -11.26 18.41 4.77
C GLU A 572 -11.34 19.91 4.45
N ARG A 573 -12.27 20.31 3.58
CA ARG A 573 -12.54 21.71 3.27
C ARG A 573 -12.98 22.49 4.51
N GLN A 574 -13.84 21.92 5.35
CA GLN A 574 -14.22 22.55 6.63
C GLN A 574 -13.01 22.71 7.56
N ARG A 575 -12.14 21.70 7.65
CA ARG A 575 -10.90 21.78 8.44
C ARG A 575 -9.98 22.89 7.94
N LEU A 576 -9.83 23.04 6.62
CA LEU A 576 -9.05 24.12 6.01
C LEU A 576 -9.66 25.50 6.31
N TYR A 577 -11.00 25.65 6.27
CA TYR A 577 -11.66 26.89 6.68
C TYR A 577 -11.43 27.21 8.14
N GLN A 578 -11.51 26.21 9.03
CA GLN A 578 -11.22 26.40 10.46
C GLN A 578 -9.76 26.80 10.68
N GLN A 579 -8.80 26.16 10.01
CA GLN A 579 -7.38 26.54 10.07
C GLN A 579 -7.15 27.97 9.58
N ARG A 580 -7.70 28.33 8.42
CA ARG A 580 -7.61 29.70 7.88
C ARG A 580 -8.21 30.73 8.81
N ASN A 581 -9.40 30.46 9.37
CA ASN A 581 -10.06 31.36 10.30
C ASN A 581 -9.27 31.51 11.60
N LEU A 582 -8.71 30.41 12.14
CA LEU A 582 -7.83 30.45 13.31
C LEU A 582 -6.59 31.32 13.05
N ILE A 583 -5.91 31.12 11.93
CA ILE A 583 -4.76 31.94 11.53
C ILE A 583 -5.16 33.42 11.42
N SER A 584 -6.32 33.70 10.83
CA SER A 584 -6.83 35.08 10.68
C SER A 584 -7.09 35.74 12.03
N VAL A 585 -7.66 35.01 13.00
CA VAL A 585 -7.87 35.49 14.38
C VAL A 585 -6.55 35.73 15.09
N ILE A 586 -5.58 34.83 14.96
CA ILE A 586 -4.23 35.00 15.55
C ILE A 586 -3.55 36.27 15.00
N VAL A 587 -3.62 36.49 13.68
CA VAL A 587 -3.08 37.70 13.04
C VAL A 587 -3.80 38.95 13.54
N LEU A 588 -5.14 38.93 13.66
CA LEU A 588 -5.91 40.06 14.19
C LEU A 588 -5.50 40.39 15.64
N LEU A 589 -5.40 39.37 16.49
CA LEU A 589 -4.97 39.53 17.89
C LEU A 589 -3.54 40.07 17.97
N LEU A 590 -2.64 39.63 17.09
CA LEU A 590 -1.28 40.16 17.00
C LEU A 590 -1.27 41.65 16.60
N VAL A 591 -2.09 42.05 15.62
CA VAL A 591 -2.22 43.45 15.21
C VAL A 591 -2.77 44.32 16.35
N VAL A 592 -3.79 43.82 17.06
CA VAL A 592 -4.36 44.52 18.24
C VAL A 592 -3.30 44.63 19.34
N PHE A 593 -2.60 43.54 19.65
CA PHE A 593 -1.53 43.53 20.64
C PHE A 593 -0.41 44.53 20.30
N VAL A 594 0.06 44.50 19.05
CA VAL A 594 1.10 45.42 18.56
C VAL A 594 0.62 46.87 18.62
N SER A 595 -0.65 47.14 18.30
CA SER A 595 -1.25 48.47 18.38
C SER A 595 -1.34 48.97 19.83
N ILE A 596 -1.79 48.12 20.77
CA ILE A 596 -1.83 48.42 22.20
C ILE A 596 -0.42 48.67 22.74
N PHE A 597 0.55 47.83 22.35
CA PHE A 597 1.94 47.97 22.75
C PHE A 597 2.56 49.28 22.24
N MET A 598 2.33 49.62 20.97
CA MET A 598 2.79 50.89 20.39
C MET A 598 2.13 52.10 21.07
N TRP A 599 0.82 52.03 21.33
CA TRP A 599 0.10 53.07 22.06
C TRP A 599 0.66 53.24 23.48
N TYR A 600 0.85 52.15 24.21
CA TYR A 600 1.43 52.15 25.57
C TYR A 600 2.83 52.78 25.57
N ARG A 601 3.70 52.37 24.63
CA ARG A 601 5.05 52.92 24.50
C ARG A 601 5.04 54.42 24.21
N THR A 602 4.19 54.84 23.27
CA THR A 602 4.07 56.26 22.87
C THR A 602 3.53 57.11 24.00
N ASN A 603 2.49 56.64 24.70
CA ASN A 603 1.89 57.34 25.82
C ASN A 603 2.87 57.46 27.01
N ASN A 604 3.61 56.40 27.32
CA ASN A 604 4.61 56.43 28.40
C ASN A 604 5.77 57.39 28.07
N PHE A 605 6.15 57.49 26.79
CA PHE A 605 7.13 58.48 26.34
C PHE A 605 6.61 59.92 26.49
N ARG A 606 5.36 60.20 26.08
CA ARG A 606 4.72 61.52 26.27
C ARG A 606 4.62 61.93 27.74
N ARG A 607 4.17 61.03 28.61
CA ARG A 607 4.12 61.26 30.07
C ARG A 607 5.49 61.62 30.64
N LYS A 608 6.56 60.95 30.20
CA LYS A 608 7.93 61.28 30.63
C LYS A 608 8.37 62.66 30.15
N GLN A 609 7.94 63.11 28.96
CA GLN A 609 8.23 64.47 28.50
C GLN A 609 7.47 65.52 29.31
N GLU A 610 6.17 65.33 29.54
CA GLU A 610 5.34 66.24 30.35
C GLU A 610 5.90 66.40 31.77
N ILE A 611 6.30 65.30 32.42
CA ILE A 611 6.91 65.35 33.76
C ILE A 611 8.23 66.15 33.75
N ARG A 612 9.07 65.97 32.72
CA ARG A 612 10.33 66.73 32.59
C ARG A 612 10.09 68.21 32.37
N GLU A 613 9.10 68.55 31.54
CA GLU A 613 8.74 69.93 31.26
C GLU A 613 8.18 70.62 32.51
N LEU A 614 7.29 69.94 33.25
CA LEU A 614 6.77 70.43 34.52
C LEU A 614 7.88 70.62 35.56
N ALA A 615 8.81 69.67 35.68
CA ALA A 615 9.95 69.77 36.58
C ALA A 615 10.85 70.97 36.24
N LEU A 616 11.12 71.20 34.95
CA LEU A 616 11.90 72.33 34.48
C LEU A 616 11.19 73.67 34.77
N LYS A 617 9.87 73.72 34.54
CA LYS A 617 9.06 74.91 34.84
C LYS A 617 9.12 75.25 36.34
N ASN A 618 8.88 74.26 37.20
CA ASN A 618 8.91 74.44 38.66
C ASN A 618 10.30 74.87 39.16
N ALA A 619 11.38 74.30 38.58
CA ALA A 619 12.75 74.69 38.91
C ALA A 619 13.04 76.16 38.54
N LYS A 620 12.60 76.60 37.35
CA LYS A 620 12.75 78.00 36.93
C LYS A 620 11.98 78.96 37.83
N GLU A 621 10.74 78.61 38.19
CA GLU A 621 9.91 79.43 39.06
C GLU A 621 10.49 79.53 40.49
N SER A 622 11.02 78.43 41.02
CA SER A 622 11.72 78.42 42.31
C SER A 622 12.97 79.31 42.30
N LEU A 623 13.75 79.26 41.22
CA LEU A 623 14.95 80.10 41.06
C LEU A 623 14.59 81.59 41.01
N GLU A 624 13.55 81.95 40.26
CA GLU A 624 13.11 83.33 40.13
C GLU A 624 12.57 83.88 41.48
N ASN A 625 11.79 83.07 42.20
CA ASN A 625 11.31 83.43 43.54
C ASN A 625 12.47 83.63 44.54
N ALA A 626 13.52 82.81 44.46
CA ALA A 626 14.72 82.97 45.28
C ALA A 626 15.45 84.29 44.96
N ARG A 627 15.57 84.64 43.66
CA ARG A 627 16.14 85.92 43.22
C ARG A 627 15.34 87.12 43.74
N LEU A 628 14.02 87.08 43.64
CA LEU A 628 13.16 88.16 44.14
C LEU A 628 13.34 88.39 45.65
N ARG A 629 13.39 87.31 46.45
CA ARG A 629 13.65 87.41 47.90
C ARG A 629 14.99 88.06 48.21
N LEU A 630 16.03 87.78 47.42
CA LEU A 630 17.33 88.43 47.60
C LEU A 630 17.34 89.91 47.22
N VAL A 631 16.63 90.28 46.17
CA VAL A 631 16.47 91.69 45.79
C VAL A 631 15.78 92.46 46.91
N ASP A 632 14.70 91.90 47.48
CA ASP A 632 14.00 92.47 48.63
C ASP A 632 14.92 92.62 49.86
N GLN A 633 15.67 91.58 50.21
CA GLN A 633 16.64 91.64 51.30
C GLN A 633 17.74 92.68 51.07
N ALA A 634 18.28 92.78 49.84
CA ALA A 634 19.24 93.80 49.48
C ALA A 634 18.64 95.20 49.60
N GLN A 635 17.40 95.39 49.15
CA GLN A 635 16.70 96.68 49.21
C GLN A 635 16.46 97.11 50.65
N LYS A 636 16.02 96.19 51.52
CA LYS A 636 15.89 96.43 52.97
C LYS A 636 17.20 96.91 53.59
N ILE A 637 18.34 96.33 53.20
CA ILE A 637 19.67 96.78 53.64
C ILE A 637 19.94 98.23 53.18
N ARG A 638 19.59 98.57 51.93
CA ARG A 638 19.77 99.94 51.41
C ARG A 638 18.91 100.95 52.16
N ASP A 639 17.64 100.63 52.40
CA ASP A 639 16.72 101.53 53.08
C ASP A 639 17.08 101.70 54.55
N ASN A 640 17.52 100.64 55.24
CA ASN A 640 18.10 100.75 56.58
C ASN A 640 19.30 101.71 56.60
N ASN A 641 20.18 101.66 55.59
CA ASN A 641 21.32 102.60 55.49
C ASN A 641 20.85 104.05 55.24
N LYS A 642 19.83 104.29 54.41
CA LYS A 642 19.27 105.64 54.24
C LYS A 642 18.72 106.20 55.54
N VAL A 643 18.00 105.37 56.30
CA VAL A 643 17.48 105.71 57.63
C VAL A 643 18.64 106.09 58.56
N ILE A 644 19.70 105.28 58.61
CA ILE A 644 20.92 105.61 59.38
C ILE A 644 21.54 106.95 58.93
N GLN A 645 21.55 107.27 57.63
CA GLN A 645 22.09 108.54 57.13
C GLN A 645 21.23 109.75 57.50
N GLN A 646 19.90 109.63 57.40
CA GLN A 646 18.98 110.67 57.86
C GLN A 646 19.18 110.92 59.36
N PHE A 647 19.30 109.85 60.16
CA PHE A 647 19.62 109.94 61.59
C PHE A 647 20.98 110.60 61.88
N GLN A 648 21.99 110.45 61.01
CA GLN A 648 23.31 111.09 61.17
C GLN A 648 23.34 112.58 60.79
N GLN A 649 22.40 113.06 59.96
CA GLN A 649 22.33 114.46 59.52
C GLN A 649 21.46 115.35 60.41
N GLU A 650 20.52 114.79 61.19
CA GLU A 650 19.53 115.58 61.93
C GLU A 650 19.89 115.96 63.39
N PHE A 651 21.07 115.62 63.93
CA PHE A 651 21.40 115.97 65.33
C PHE A 651 22.82 116.52 65.56
N THR A 652 22.88 117.82 65.82
CA THR A 652 23.80 118.45 66.77
C THR A 652 22.99 118.92 67.98
N GLU A 653 23.28 118.30 69.13
CA GLU A 653 22.88 118.67 70.51
C GLU A 653 21.50 118.22 71.08
N HIS A 654 21.60 117.47 72.21
CA HIS A 654 20.63 117.20 73.28
C HIS A 654 19.32 116.42 72.98
N ASP A 655 19.35 115.07 73.01
CA ASP A 655 18.71 114.19 74.05
C ASP A 655 18.93 112.69 73.70
N HIS A 656 19.51 111.88 74.58
CA HIS A 656 20.25 110.65 74.19
C HIS A 656 19.54 109.28 74.39
N SER A 657 18.35 109.19 74.97
CA SER A 657 17.87 107.88 75.50
C SER A 657 16.84 107.11 74.65
N ALA A 658 16.00 107.79 73.85
CA ALA A 658 15.01 107.15 72.97
C ALA A 658 15.59 106.72 71.61
N ALA A 659 16.42 107.58 71.01
CA ALA A 659 17.13 107.33 69.76
C ALA A 659 18.07 106.10 69.83
N LEU A 660 18.64 105.82 71.00
CA LEU A 660 19.53 104.67 71.23
C LEU A 660 18.82 103.32 71.12
N ARG A 661 17.48 103.26 71.29
CA ARG A 661 16.70 102.02 71.14
C ARG A 661 16.32 101.73 69.68
N GLU A 662 15.94 102.75 68.91
CA GLU A 662 15.67 102.59 67.47
C GLU A 662 16.95 102.34 66.66
N LEU A 663 18.06 103.00 67.01
CA LEU A 663 19.35 102.76 66.34
C LEU A 663 19.88 101.33 66.58
N LYS A 664 19.60 100.76 67.75
CA LYS A 664 19.96 99.37 68.09
C LYS A 664 19.12 98.33 67.33
N ASN A 665 17.95 98.71 66.83
CA ASN A 665 17.11 97.86 65.97
C ASN A 665 17.37 98.07 64.47
N ALA A 666 17.97 99.20 64.07
CA ALA A 666 18.25 99.52 62.67
C ALA A 666 19.64 99.09 62.17
N THR A 667 20.48 98.49 63.01
CA THR A 667 21.85 98.10 62.63
C THR A 667 22.15 96.65 63.02
N ILE A 668 22.68 95.89 62.04
CA ILE A 668 23.20 94.50 62.09
C ILE A 668 22.26 93.43 61.48
N LEU A 669 22.70 92.77 60.39
CA LEU A 669 22.23 91.43 60.02
C LEU A 669 22.49 90.51 61.21
N THR A 670 21.45 90.06 61.90
CA THR A 670 21.61 89.10 62.99
C THR A 670 22.20 87.78 62.44
N SER A 671 22.70 86.93 63.34
CA SER A 671 23.18 85.59 62.94
C SER A 671 22.08 84.78 62.22
N GLU A 672 20.81 84.98 62.60
CA GLU A 672 19.65 84.35 61.96
C GLU A 672 19.37 84.96 60.58
N ASP A 673 19.41 86.28 60.45
CA ASP A 673 19.24 86.96 59.15
C ASP A 673 20.31 86.55 58.14
N TRP A 674 21.54 86.32 58.61
CA TRP A 674 22.61 85.82 57.74
C TRP A 674 22.38 84.39 57.26
N ILE A 675 21.85 83.51 58.11
CA ILE A 675 21.53 82.13 57.70
C ILE A 675 20.42 82.15 56.65
N LEU A 676 19.38 82.95 56.86
CA LEU A 676 18.29 83.11 55.91
C LEU A 676 18.76 83.74 54.60
N PHE A 677 19.56 84.81 54.67
CA PHE A 677 20.18 85.43 53.50
C PHE A 677 21.04 84.43 52.74
N LYS A 678 21.93 83.70 53.42
CA LYS A 678 22.82 82.72 52.79
C LYS A 678 22.03 81.61 52.10
N LYS A 679 20.94 81.13 52.72
CA LYS A 679 20.04 80.15 52.12
C LYS A 679 19.42 80.69 50.82
N ASN A 680 18.80 81.87 50.87
CA ASN A 680 18.23 82.51 49.68
C ASN A 680 19.30 82.77 48.60
N PHE A 681 20.51 83.14 49.03
CA PHE A 681 21.65 83.40 48.17
C PHE A 681 22.09 82.14 47.42
N GLN A 682 22.20 81.01 48.11
CA GLN A 682 22.51 79.72 47.49
C GLN A 682 21.37 79.19 46.62
N GLU A 683 20.11 79.55 46.90
CA GLU A 683 19.01 79.16 46.01
C GLU A 683 19.02 79.98 44.70
N ALA A 684 19.42 81.26 44.74
CA ALA A 684 19.46 82.13 43.57
C ALA A 684 20.75 82.08 42.75
N TYR A 685 21.86 81.77 43.44
CA TYR A 685 23.23 81.63 42.90
C TYR A 685 23.83 80.31 43.42
N PRO A 686 23.36 79.15 42.90
CA PRO A 686 23.68 77.83 43.46
C PRO A 686 25.16 77.51 43.48
N ASP A 687 25.88 77.97 42.46
CA ASP A 687 27.28 77.63 42.27
C ASP A 687 28.21 78.64 42.95
N PHE A 688 27.76 79.88 43.18
CA PHE A 688 28.58 80.96 43.70
C PHE A 688 29.42 80.64 44.95
N LEU A 689 28.79 80.15 46.01
CA LEU A 689 29.51 79.86 47.25
C LEU A 689 30.43 78.64 47.12
N SER A 690 30.03 77.63 46.34
CA SER A 690 30.91 76.48 46.05
C SER A 690 32.10 76.89 45.19
N THR A 691 31.90 77.72 44.16
CA THR A 691 32.98 78.21 43.30
C THR A 691 33.96 79.07 44.09
N LEU A 692 33.49 79.97 44.96
CA LEU A 692 34.34 80.76 45.84
C LEU A 692 35.16 79.88 46.79
N LYS A 693 34.52 78.90 47.44
CA LYS A 693 35.20 78.00 48.37
C LYS A 693 36.24 77.12 47.67
N THR A 694 35.97 76.65 46.45
CA THR A 694 36.90 75.82 45.68
C THR A 694 38.07 76.63 45.14
N ARG A 695 37.83 77.84 44.60
CA ARG A 695 38.89 78.67 44.00
C ARG A 695 39.74 79.40 45.05
N HIS A 696 39.14 79.77 46.18
CA HIS A 696 39.80 80.58 47.21
C HIS A 696 39.45 80.07 48.62
N PRO A 697 40.02 78.94 49.04
CA PRO A 697 39.70 78.30 50.33
C PRO A 697 40.10 79.13 51.55
N ASP A 698 41.03 80.08 51.40
CA ASP A 698 41.57 80.92 52.48
C ASP A 698 40.69 82.15 52.82
N LEU A 699 39.52 82.27 52.18
CA LEU A 699 38.54 83.29 52.50
C LEU A 699 37.86 82.98 53.83
N THR A 700 37.93 83.94 54.74
CA THR A 700 37.25 83.85 56.02
C THR A 700 35.71 83.95 55.85
N PRO A 701 34.92 83.50 56.83
CA PRO A 701 33.46 83.64 56.78
C PRO A 701 32.98 85.10 56.61
N SER A 702 33.70 86.07 57.18
CA SER A 702 33.38 87.50 57.04
C SER A 702 33.74 88.04 55.65
N GLU A 703 34.85 87.60 55.06
CA GLU A 703 35.21 87.93 53.67
C GLU A 703 34.23 87.31 52.67
N THR A 704 33.78 86.08 52.91
CA THR A 704 32.73 85.42 52.10
C THR A 704 31.41 86.19 52.18
N ARG A 705 31.02 86.62 53.39
CA ARG A 705 29.84 87.48 53.59
C ARG A 705 29.96 88.78 52.82
N TYR A 706 31.12 89.41 52.85
CA TYR A 706 31.39 90.61 52.07
C TYR A 706 31.21 90.35 50.57
N LEU A 707 31.76 89.26 50.02
CA LEU A 707 31.64 88.95 48.60
C LEU A 707 30.20 88.68 48.16
N CYS A 708 29.37 88.06 49.01
CA CYS A 708 27.93 87.91 48.74
C CYS A 708 27.20 89.26 48.69
N LEU A 709 27.51 90.17 49.61
CA LEU A 709 26.91 91.51 49.61
C LEU A 709 27.41 92.34 48.41
N LEU A 710 28.67 92.16 48.02
CA LEU A 710 29.26 92.75 46.82
C LEU A 710 28.59 92.23 45.53
N LYS A 711 28.28 90.93 45.45
CA LYS A 711 27.52 90.32 44.33
C LYS A 711 26.15 90.95 44.14
N LEU A 712 25.53 91.41 45.22
CA LEU A 712 24.25 92.14 45.20
C LEU A 712 24.42 93.65 44.92
N LYS A 713 25.63 94.09 44.56
CA LYS A 713 25.98 95.48 44.24
C LYS A 713 25.66 96.45 45.37
N LEU A 714 25.87 96.03 46.62
CA LEU A 714 25.75 96.90 47.78
C LEU A 714 27.00 97.79 47.89
N THR A 715 26.81 99.06 48.21
CA THR A 715 27.91 100.02 48.37
C THR A 715 28.70 99.74 49.66
N ASN A 716 29.94 100.24 49.73
CA ASN A 716 30.78 100.09 50.93
C ASN A 716 30.11 100.59 52.22
N ARG A 717 29.23 101.59 52.14
CA ARG A 717 28.45 102.08 53.29
C ARG A 717 27.29 101.14 53.64
N GLU A 718 26.61 100.57 52.65
CA GLU A 718 25.51 99.61 52.86
C GLU A 718 26.03 98.30 53.43
N MET A 719 27.17 97.81 52.92
CA MET A 719 27.85 96.63 53.46
C MET A 719 28.34 96.86 54.89
N ALA A 720 28.81 98.08 55.21
CA ALA A 720 29.24 98.45 56.55
C ALA A 720 28.05 98.42 57.53
N ALA A 721 26.93 99.02 57.14
CA ALA A 721 25.68 99.01 57.92
C ALA A 721 25.12 97.59 58.12
N ALA A 722 25.13 96.77 57.06
CA ALA A 722 24.67 95.38 57.11
C ALA A 722 25.51 94.52 58.08
N GLN A 723 26.81 94.80 58.19
CA GLN A 723 27.74 94.04 59.04
C GLN A 723 27.98 94.68 60.42
N GLY A 724 27.44 95.87 60.70
CA GLY A 724 27.66 96.58 61.97
C GLY A 724 29.09 97.07 62.17
N VAL A 725 29.82 97.37 61.09
CA VAL A 725 31.22 97.83 61.12
C VAL A 725 31.35 99.22 60.51
N SER A 726 32.49 99.89 60.71
CA SER A 726 32.72 101.20 60.09
C SER A 726 32.91 101.07 58.56
N PRO A 727 32.53 102.09 57.75
CA PRO A 727 32.84 102.10 56.32
C PRO A 727 34.34 101.99 56.02
N GLN A 728 35.20 102.44 56.94
CA GLN A 728 36.64 102.29 56.83
C GLN A 728 37.07 100.82 57.02
N SER A 729 36.41 100.08 57.92
CA SER A 729 36.62 98.64 58.10
C SER A 729 36.29 97.88 56.81
N ILE A 730 35.23 98.26 56.10
CA ILE A 730 34.90 97.68 54.80
C ILE A 730 36.02 97.93 53.78
N ARG A 731 36.53 99.16 53.66
CA ARG A 731 37.65 99.48 52.75
C ARG A 731 38.91 98.65 53.04
N VAL A 732 39.21 98.42 54.32
CA VAL A 732 40.33 97.56 54.73
C VAL A 732 40.07 96.10 54.36
N THR A 733 38.85 95.59 54.58
CA THR A 733 38.44 94.24 54.15
C THR A 733 38.53 94.09 52.63
N THR A 734 38.06 95.08 51.87
CA THR A 734 38.19 95.13 50.41
C THR A 734 39.64 95.06 49.96
N TYR A 735 40.55 95.82 50.59
CA TYR A 735 41.98 95.75 50.29
C TYR A 735 42.57 94.37 50.60
N ARG A 736 42.21 93.76 51.74
CA ARG A 736 42.65 92.40 52.11
C ARG A 736 42.19 91.35 51.10
N ILE A 737 40.93 91.42 50.68
CA ILE A 737 40.35 90.52 49.69
C ILE A 737 41.06 90.69 48.34
N ARG A 738 41.26 91.93 47.86
CA ARG A 738 41.99 92.19 46.61
C ARG A 738 43.41 91.63 46.65
N LYS A 739 44.13 91.81 47.76
CA LYS A 739 45.48 91.25 47.92
C LYS A 739 45.48 89.71 47.97
N LYS A 740 44.47 89.08 48.60
CA LYS A 740 44.32 87.62 48.62
C LYS A 740 43.95 87.03 47.26
N LEU A 741 43.24 87.80 46.44
CA LEU A 741 42.77 87.40 45.12
C LEU A 741 43.69 87.87 43.98
N ASP A 742 44.79 88.54 44.30
CA ASP A 742 45.76 89.12 43.35
C ASP A 742 45.12 90.06 42.31
N LEU A 743 44.37 91.06 42.81
CA LEU A 743 43.62 92.01 41.98
C LEU A 743 44.08 93.45 42.15
N ASP A 744 44.37 94.11 41.03
CA ASP A 744 44.94 95.46 40.99
C ASP A 744 43.99 96.55 41.53
N ASP A 745 42.70 96.45 41.21
CA ASP A 745 41.71 97.48 41.55
C ASP A 745 40.35 96.92 42.00
N GLN A 746 39.45 97.82 42.41
CA GLN A 746 38.10 97.47 42.85
C GLN A 746 37.22 96.93 41.70
N LYS A 747 37.45 97.39 40.47
CA LYS A 747 36.66 96.96 39.31
C LYS A 747 36.96 95.52 38.94
N ALA A 748 38.22 95.10 39.04
CA ALA A 748 38.63 93.71 38.83
C ALA A 748 37.96 92.76 39.83
N LEU A 749 37.82 93.17 41.09
CA LEU A 749 37.09 92.41 42.11
C LEU A 749 35.60 92.30 41.79
N GLU A 750 34.96 93.40 41.39
CA GLU A 750 33.55 93.37 41.01
C GLU A 750 33.30 92.54 39.75
N ALA A 751 34.19 92.59 38.76
CA ALA A 751 34.12 91.78 37.54
C ALA A 751 34.19 90.28 37.85
N LEU A 752 35.21 89.85 38.61
CA LEU A 752 35.38 88.45 39.02
C LEU A 752 34.14 87.91 39.75
N ILE A 753 33.57 88.71 40.65
CA ILE A 753 32.39 88.32 41.43
C ILE A 753 31.15 88.28 40.55
N ASN A 754 31.02 89.19 39.59
CA ASN A 754 29.88 89.19 38.67
C ASN A 754 29.89 88.01 37.68
N GLU A 755 31.06 87.45 37.35
CA GLU A 755 31.19 86.29 36.44
C GLU A 755 30.77 84.94 37.06
N ILE A 756 30.78 84.82 38.38
CA ILE A 756 30.37 83.58 39.06
C ILE A 756 28.84 83.58 39.19
N GLU A 757 28.13 82.69 38.49
CA GLU A 757 26.67 82.57 38.60
C GLU A 757 26.17 81.93 39.90
#